data_AF-A0A934QRJ3-F1
#
_entry.id   AF-A0A934QRJ3-F1
#
_cell.length_a   1.000
_cell.length_b   1.000
_cell.length_c   1.000
_cell.angle_alpha   90.00
_cell.angle_beta   90.00
_cell.angle_gamma   90.00
#
_symmetry.space_group_name_H-M   'P 1'
#
loop_
_entity.id
_entity.type
_entity.pdbx_description
1 polymer ?
#
loop_
_entity_poly.entity_id
_entity_poly.type
_entity_poly.pdbx_seq_one_letter_code
_entity_poly.pdbx_strand_id
1 'polypeptide(L)'
;MTTTADTDRRGETDDGAEEPRRDVPTGRARAFLTRRDGLAWLLGGVSLLLGAVFVVVDLAYNQGTLIAPLDDVYIHLQYGKQLGEGHPFQYNTGDPISTGASSLLYAFVLGGAYAIGFQGSLFLIFAVVLGVICMAITTGLVYHLGKILVSRAVGVWAGVLVAVSGPLLWGAASGMEVGLTSMLVMASLLVFVKERPSVRFRWTPVVATAMALVRPEGMILAVLLCGAMLWTLRGVRRERKVLRPALWTLLPLAAAAGQYLFYRLATGTFSANGVQSKSHLNDRPVLYFGDVVDRTMANIRGTLEYFNGMNGQDFAFPGMLVVFLMGVAYLLVTRRQWRPLLIAVVLGFGAVVVSVSTLSTALIHELRYFHPFMPLYILLTVCGVHAISRVASAPLARRIGFHVLLVVALLFSLVALPAWAVKLGRESATIRDTDVSLGVWIDGNLPPDAIVAVKDVGAAAYFGNRKVIDTIGLATNGLAEASNNGTGALYEELRKLPPGERPDYFAIYEPQPGAPMRPLVDAGVLGPNPLEVLPVRAPADLTGFRIVPFEELKVFEAHWELAGTGTACPVPGDVRDYLNTGDLDSEESHDYEASMQQPGLQPNSLLRRQDDVIDSGRVIVGGESFTAHNLEPGKELKIAGRILAPGEERSVRVLVDGREVGVWNLGPKRGEWSVESFTVPADAITSSTARVELAPVRPLLSPYPEYTSFGYWFIQ
;
A
#
# COMPACT_ATOMS: atom_id res chain seq x y z
N MET A 1 5.12 -98.33 -36.33
CA MET A 1 5.49 -98.68 -37.72
C MET A 1 6.22 -97.49 -38.30
N THR A 2 7.54 -97.66 -38.56
CA THR A 2 8.36 -97.11 -39.68
C THR A 2 8.19 -95.63 -40.04
N THR A 3 9.20 -94.74 -40.15
CA THR A 3 10.67 -94.81 -40.38
C THR A 3 11.13 -93.32 -40.41
N THR A 4 12.03 -92.82 -39.56
CA THR A 4 13.50 -92.58 -39.73
C THR A 4 14.07 -92.19 -41.11
N ALA A 5 14.81 -91.06 -41.10
CA ALA A 5 16.08 -90.74 -41.80
C ALA A 5 16.02 -90.43 -43.32
N ASP A 6 16.89 -89.64 -43.96
CA ASP A 6 18.14 -88.94 -43.62
C ASP A 6 18.57 -88.01 -44.79
N THR A 7 19.46 -87.02 -44.53
CA THR A 7 20.51 -86.41 -45.42
C THR A 7 20.11 -85.74 -46.77
N ASP A 8 20.77 -84.74 -47.39
CA ASP A 8 22.16 -84.22 -47.40
C ASP A 8 22.15 -82.83 -48.13
N ARG A 9 22.76 -81.74 -47.62
CA ARG A 9 24.08 -81.11 -47.95
C ARG A 9 24.26 -80.23 -49.22
N ARG A 10 24.90 -79.07 -48.95
CA ARG A 10 25.70 -78.13 -49.80
C ARG A 10 24.90 -77.22 -50.76
N GLY A 11 25.11 -75.92 -50.86
CA GLY A 11 26.09 -74.99 -50.29
C GLY A 11 26.35 -73.90 -51.33
N GLU A 12 26.19 -72.61 -50.99
CA GLU A 12 26.84 -71.50 -51.69
C GLU A 12 26.73 -70.22 -50.87
N THR A 13 27.89 -69.59 -50.70
CA THR A 13 28.17 -68.28 -50.10
C THR A 13 27.90 -67.17 -51.10
N ASP A 14 27.30 -66.05 -50.67
CA ASP A 14 27.77 -64.75 -51.12
C ASP A 14 27.44 -63.63 -50.14
N ASP A 15 28.40 -62.72 -50.02
CA ASP A 15 28.45 -61.54 -49.16
C ASP A 15 27.43 -60.47 -49.58
N GLY A 16 26.91 -59.69 -48.61
CA GLY A 16 26.09 -58.54 -48.96
C GLY A 16 25.47 -57.78 -47.79
N ALA A 17 26.22 -56.77 -47.30
CA ALA A 17 25.76 -55.55 -46.63
C ALA A 17 25.09 -55.67 -45.24
N GLU A 18 25.84 -55.25 -44.22
CA GLU A 18 25.29 -54.71 -42.97
C GLU A 18 24.33 -53.54 -43.28
N GLU A 19 23.03 -53.75 -43.07
CA GLU A 19 22.09 -52.64 -42.93
C GLU A 19 22.31 -51.96 -41.56
N PRO A 20 22.49 -50.63 -41.51
CA PRO A 20 22.66 -49.94 -40.25
C PRO A 20 21.33 -49.99 -39.50
N ARG A 21 21.37 -50.49 -38.25
CA ARG A 21 20.29 -50.29 -37.28
C ARG A 21 19.91 -48.82 -37.29
N ARG A 22 18.73 -48.51 -37.86
CA ARG A 22 18.09 -47.22 -37.68
C ARG A 22 17.79 -47.07 -36.20
N ASP A 23 18.70 -46.42 -35.48
CA ASP A 23 18.35 -45.72 -34.26
C ASP A 23 17.14 -44.85 -34.59
N VAL A 24 16.06 -45.06 -33.84
CA VAL A 24 14.91 -44.16 -33.82
C VAL A 24 15.15 -43.19 -32.67
N PRO A 25 15.83 -42.05 -32.87
CA PRO A 25 15.83 -41.00 -31.86
C PRO A 25 14.51 -40.25 -32.01
N THR A 26 13.52 -40.48 -31.12
CA THR A 26 12.43 -39.50 -30.86
C THR A 26 11.45 -39.90 -29.75
N GLY A 27 11.61 -41.04 -29.07
CA GLY A 27 10.68 -41.46 -28.01
C GLY A 27 10.76 -40.63 -26.72
N ARG A 28 11.95 -40.18 -26.29
CA ARG A 28 12.13 -39.49 -25.00
C ARG A 28 11.69 -38.02 -25.01
N ALA A 29 11.93 -37.28 -26.11
CA ALA A 29 11.46 -35.89 -26.23
C ALA A 29 9.94 -35.81 -26.41
N ARG A 30 9.34 -36.72 -27.20
CA ARG A 30 7.87 -36.82 -27.30
C ARG A 30 7.23 -37.30 -26.00
N ALA A 31 7.82 -38.25 -25.27
CA ALA A 31 7.34 -38.67 -23.95
C ALA A 31 7.47 -37.58 -22.85
N PHE A 32 8.46 -36.69 -22.99
CA PHE A 32 8.64 -35.53 -22.12
C PHE A 32 7.58 -34.44 -22.39
N LEU A 33 7.20 -34.25 -23.66
CA LEU A 33 6.15 -33.31 -24.07
C LEU A 33 4.73 -33.83 -23.82
N THR A 34 4.46 -35.13 -23.93
CA THR A 34 3.12 -35.72 -23.72
C THR A 34 2.69 -35.84 -22.26
N ARG A 35 3.63 -35.70 -21.30
CA ARG A 35 3.32 -35.63 -19.86
C ARG A 35 2.91 -34.23 -19.38
N ARG A 36 3.07 -33.19 -20.19
CA ARG A 36 2.67 -31.83 -19.85
C ARG A 36 1.26 -31.58 -20.37
N ASP A 37 0.38 -31.06 -19.50
CA ASP A 37 -0.97 -30.63 -19.88
C ASP A 37 -0.84 -29.42 -20.81
N GLY A 38 -0.73 -29.67 -22.13
CA GLY A 38 -0.43 -28.65 -23.14
C GLY A 38 -1.40 -27.47 -23.13
N LEU A 39 -2.60 -27.66 -22.59
CA LEU A 39 -3.57 -26.58 -22.42
C LEU A 39 -3.13 -25.54 -21.38
N ALA A 40 -2.51 -25.96 -20.27
CA ALA A 40 -2.03 -25.02 -19.26
C ALA A 40 -0.94 -24.10 -19.83
N TRP A 41 -0.04 -24.67 -20.64
CA TRP A 41 1.00 -23.93 -21.35
C TRP A 41 0.42 -23.02 -22.43
N LEU A 42 -0.60 -23.47 -23.17
CA LEU A 42 -1.29 -22.63 -24.15
C LEU A 42 -1.93 -21.41 -23.48
N LEU A 43 -2.66 -21.61 -22.37
CA LEU A 43 -3.29 -20.52 -21.62
C LEU A 43 -2.24 -19.55 -21.04
N GLY A 44 -1.16 -20.07 -20.47
CA GLY A 44 -0.03 -19.26 -20.03
C GLY A 44 0.61 -18.47 -21.19
N GLY A 45 0.77 -19.09 -22.36
CA GLY A 45 1.29 -18.44 -23.57
C GLY A 45 0.38 -17.31 -24.07
N VAL A 46 -0.95 -17.48 -24.02
CA VAL A 46 -1.91 -16.40 -24.32
C VAL A 46 -1.76 -15.26 -23.32
N SER A 47 -1.69 -15.55 -22.03
CA SER A 47 -1.48 -14.52 -20.99
C SER A 47 -0.15 -13.77 -21.17
N LEU A 48 0.91 -14.48 -21.57
CA LEU A 48 2.21 -13.87 -21.86
C LEU A 48 2.15 -12.97 -23.10
N LEU A 49 1.47 -13.40 -24.17
CA LEU A 49 1.27 -12.60 -25.37
C LEU A 49 0.49 -11.32 -25.05
N LEU A 50 -0.60 -11.42 -24.28
CA LEU A 50 -1.40 -10.26 -23.89
C LEU A 50 -0.64 -9.33 -22.95
N GLY A 51 0.16 -9.88 -22.02
CA GLY A 51 1.06 -9.07 -21.20
C GLY A 51 2.08 -8.32 -22.03
N ALA A 52 2.65 -8.96 -23.06
CA ALA A 52 3.55 -8.29 -24.00
C ALA A 52 2.84 -7.18 -24.80
N VAL A 53 1.56 -7.34 -25.15
CA VAL A 53 0.77 -6.25 -25.78
C VAL A 53 0.66 -5.04 -24.86
N PHE A 54 0.41 -5.24 -23.55
CA PHE A 54 0.38 -4.13 -22.59
C PHE A 54 1.72 -3.40 -22.52
N VAL A 55 2.83 -4.14 -22.50
CA VAL A 55 4.19 -3.56 -22.57
C VAL A 55 4.41 -2.79 -23.88
N VAL A 56 3.96 -3.31 -25.03
CA VAL A 56 4.07 -2.61 -26.32
C VAL A 56 3.24 -1.32 -26.33
N VAL A 57 2.06 -1.32 -25.70
CA VAL A 57 1.24 -0.11 -25.58
C VAL A 57 1.95 0.92 -24.69
N ASP A 58 2.53 0.51 -23.57
CA ASP A 58 3.36 1.39 -22.73
C ASP A 58 4.47 2.06 -23.55
N LEU A 59 5.27 1.25 -24.25
CA LEU A 59 6.35 1.73 -25.11
C LEU A 59 5.84 2.71 -26.18
N ALA A 60 4.66 2.46 -26.75
CA ALA A 60 4.08 3.34 -27.76
C ALA A 60 3.71 4.73 -27.20
N TYR A 61 3.20 4.78 -25.96
CA TYR A 61 2.90 6.05 -25.26
C TYR A 61 4.18 6.79 -24.84
N ASN A 62 5.26 6.04 -24.59
CA ASN A 62 6.50 6.54 -24.01
C ASN A 62 7.68 6.57 -25.00
N GLN A 63 7.40 6.73 -26.29
CA GLN A 63 8.41 6.90 -27.35
C GLN A 63 9.50 5.80 -27.36
N GLY A 64 9.12 4.56 -27.08
CA GLY A 64 10.03 3.41 -27.04
C GLY A 64 10.76 3.22 -25.71
N THR A 65 10.48 4.04 -24.69
CA THR A 65 11.02 3.87 -23.33
C THR A 65 9.95 3.25 -22.44
N LEU A 66 10.31 2.24 -21.65
CA LEU A 66 9.38 1.65 -20.69
C LEU A 66 9.28 2.56 -19.46
N ILE A 67 8.07 2.94 -19.07
CA ILE A 67 7.82 3.78 -17.89
C ILE A 67 6.83 3.07 -16.98
N ALA A 68 7.07 3.10 -15.67
CA ALA A 68 6.11 2.54 -14.73
C ALA A 68 4.82 3.38 -14.67
N PRO A 69 3.63 2.77 -14.57
CA PRO A 69 2.37 3.50 -14.49
C PRO A 69 2.11 4.17 -13.12
N LEU A 70 3.02 4.00 -12.16
CA LEU A 70 2.89 4.49 -10.78
C LEU A 70 4.26 4.92 -10.24
N ASP A 71 4.29 5.97 -9.44
CA ASP A 71 5.51 6.38 -8.72
C ASP A 71 6.00 5.30 -7.72
N ASP A 72 5.07 4.63 -7.04
CA ASP A 72 5.37 3.55 -6.07
C ASP A 72 6.25 2.42 -6.64
N VAL A 73 6.26 2.20 -7.96
CA VAL A 73 7.13 1.20 -8.59
C VAL A 73 8.59 1.59 -8.42
N TYR A 74 8.91 2.88 -8.53
CA TYR A 74 10.26 3.38 -8.34
C TYR A 74 10.70 3.32 -6.87
N ILE A 75 9.78 3.33 -5.90
CA ILE A 75 10.10 3.01 -4.50
C ILE A 75 10.63 1.57 -4.40
N HIS A 76 9.98 0.60 -5.05
CA HIS A 76 10.47 -0.79 -5.09
C HIS A 76 11.83 -0.90 -5.78
N LEU A 77 12.00 -0.21 -6.91
CA LEU A 77 13.29 -0.20 -7.62
C LEU A 77 14.38 0.45 -6.77
N GLN A 78 14.09 1.54 -6.05
CA GLN A 78 15.07 2.20 -5.19
C GLN A 78 15.52 1.27 -4.05
N TYR A 79 14.60 0.64 -3.32
CA TYR A 79 15.01 -0.36 -2.30
C TYR A 79 15.74 -1.55 -2.91
N GLY A 80 15.34 -1.99 -4.11
CA GLY A 80 16.03 -3.05 -4.85
C GLY A 80 17.47 -2.67 -5.21
N LYS A 81 17.68 -1.47 -5.75
CA LYS A 81 19.00 -0.89 -6.05
C LYS A 81 19.86 -0.86 -4.78
N GLN A 82 19.35 -0.26 -3.70
CA GLN A 82 20.06 -0.17 -2.42
C GLN A 82 20.46 -1.54 -1.86
N LEU A 83 19.54 -2.52 -1.92
CA LEU A 83 19.85 -3.91 -1.55
C LEU A 83 20.95 -4.54 -2.42
N GLY A 84 20.91 -4.32 -3.73
CA GLY A 84 21.91 -4.82 -4.67
C GLY A 84 23.28 -4.17 -4.53
N GLU A 85 23.32 -2.92 -4.07
CA GLU A 85 24.54 -2.15 -3.80
C GLU A 85 25.14 -2.44 -2.39
N GLY A 86 24.42 -3.17 -1.54
CA GLY A 86 24.89 -3.56 -0.20
C GLY A 86 24.38 -2.68 0.94
N HIS A 87 23.35 -1.86 0.69
CA HIS A 87 22.68 -0.97 1.64
C HIS A 87 21.24 -1.46 1.94
N PRO A 88 21.06 -2.64 2.58
CA PRO A 88 19.74 -3.23 2.77
C PRO A 88 18.81 -2.31 3.57
N PHE A 89 17.63 -2.02 3.00
CA PHE A 89 16.56 -1.24 3.62
C PHE A 89 16.92 0.21 4.00
N GLN A 90 18.04 0.74 3.51
CA GLN A 90 18.31 2.17 3.51
C GLN A 90 17.65 2.78 2.26
N TYR A 91 16.91 3.88 2.41
CA TYR A 91 16.27 4.50 1.26
C TYR A 91 17.23 5.41 0.49
N ASN A 92 17.92 6.32 1.19
CA ASN A 92 19.14 6.96 0.70
C ASN A 92 20.36 6.26 1.30
N THR A 93 21.50 6.31 0.60
CA THR A 93 22.74 5.73 1.11
C THR A 93 23.23 6.50 2.33
N GLY A 94 23.46 5.79 3.44
CA GLY A 94 23.86 6.39 4.71
C GLY A 94 22.69 6.67 5.67
N ASP A 95 21.44 6.57 5.20
CA ASP A 95 20.28 6.68 6.09
C ASP A 95 20.20 5.48 7.05
N PRO A 96 19.54 5.65 8.20
CA PRO A 96 19.05 4.52 8.99
C PRO A 96 18.14 3.60 8.17
N ILE A 97 17.99 2.36 8.66
CA ILE A 97 17.02 1.43 8.08
C ILE A 97 15.61 2.03 8.17
N SER A 98 14.85 1.95 7.08
CA SER A 98 13.45 2.34 7.05
C SER A 98 12.52 1.15 6.78
N THR A 99 11.25 1.29 7.17
CA THR A 99 10.23 0.26 6.94
C THR A 99 9.36 0.54 5.72
N GLY A 100 9.82 1.41 4.81
CA GLY A 100 9.08 1.71 3.58
C GLY A 100 8.98 0.52 2.62
N ALA A 101 9.94 -0.42 2.70
CA ALA A 101 9.89 -1.69 1.97
C ALA A 101 8.90 -2.68 2.63
N SER A 102 7.60 -2.45 2.44
CA SER A 102 6.54 -3.35 2.94
C SER A 102 6.49 -4.72 2.26
N SER A 103 7.06 -4.82 1.05
CA SER A 103 7.13 -6.04 0.23
C SER A 103 8.52 -6.68 0.32
N LEU A 104 8.88 -7.21 1.50
CA LEU A 104 10.24 -7.69 1.82
C LEU A 104 10.81 -8.68 0.80
N LEU A 105 10.07 -9.75 0.48
CA LEU A 105 10.57 -10.75 -0.48
C LEU A 105 10.75 -10.15 -1.88
N TYR A 106 9.90 -9.20 -2.27
CA TYR A 106 10.04 -8.54 -3.57
C TYR A 106 11.28 -7.65 -3.62
N ALA A 107 11.58 -6.93 -2.52
CA ALA A 107 12.81 -6.15 -2.40
C ALA A 107 14.06 -7.03 -2.56
N PHE A 108 14.09 -8.22 -1.95
CA PHE A 108 15.19 -9.18 -2.14
C PHE A 108 15.29 -9.74 -3.56
N VAL A 109 14.15 -9.98 -4.22
CA VAL A 109 14.14 -10.42 -5.64
C VAL A 109 14.72 -9.34 -6.54
N LEU A 110 14.31 -8.09 -6.35
CA LEU A 110 14.83 -6.94 -7.10
C LEU A 110 16.31 -6.68 -6.78
N GLY A 111 16.72 -6.73 -5.51
CA GLY A 111 18.12 -6.55 -5.13
C GLY A 111 19.03 -7.65 -5.68
N GLY A 112 18.55 -8.90 -5.70
CA GLY A 112 19.26 -9.99 -6.37
C GLY A 112 19.41 -9.74 -7.87
N ALA A 113 18.37 -9.22 -8.54
CA ALA A 113 18.44 -8.87 -9.96
C ALA A 113 19.43 -7.72 -10.22
N TYR A 114 19.43 -6.69 -9.38
CA TYR A 114 20.37 -5.58 -9.48
C TYR A 114 21.82 -6.05 -9.30
N ALA A 115 22.08 -6.89 -8.29
CA ALA A 115 23.41 -7.42 -7.99
C ALA A 115 24.00 -8.30 -9.11
N ILE A 116 23.15 -8.97 -9.92
CA ILE A 116 23.60 -9.77 -11.07
C ILE A 116 23.66 -8.97 -12.39
N GLY A 117 23.40 -7.66 -12.35
CA GLY A 117 23.63 -6.74 -13.48
C GLY A 117 22.39 -6.18 -14.17
N PHE A 118 21.17 -6.40 -13.66
CA PHE A 118 19.99 -5.70 -14.17
C PHE A 118 19.95 -4.26 -13.63
N GLN A 119 20.66 -3.35 -14.33
CA GLN A 119 20.82 -1.95 -13.94
C GLN A 119 20.25 -1.00 -15.02
N GLY A 120 20.06 0.28 -14.66
CA GLY A 120 19.50 1.29 -15.56
C GLY A 120 18.10 0.91 -16.05
N SER A 121 17.83 1.06 -17.35
CA SER A 121 16.53 0.73 -17.95
C SER A 121 16.20 -0.77 -17.89
N LEU A 122 17.21 -1.65 -17.85
CA LEU A 122 17.00 -3.10 -17.75
C LEU A 122 16.35 -3.51 -16.42
N PHE A 123 16.45 -2.67 -15.39
CA PHE A 123 15.93 -3.02 -14.08
C PHE A 123 14.40 -2.97 -14.02
N LEU A 124 13.78 -1.92 -14.55
CA LEU A 124 12.33 -1.85 -14.71
C LEU A 124 11.83 -2.94 -15.67
N ILE A 125 12.55 -3.20 -16.77
CA ILE A 125 12.22 -4.29 -17.70
C ILE A 125 12.20 -5.63 -16.97
N PHE A 126 13.16 -5.91 -16.09
CA PHE A 126 13.17 -7.12 -15.27
C PHE A 126 11.92 -7.22 -14.40
N ALA A 127 11.56 -6.16 -13.68
CA ALA A 127 10.39 -6.13 -12.80
C ALA A 127 9.08 -6.42 -13.58
N VAL A 128 8.90 -5.77 -14.74
CA VAL A 128 7.74 -5.94 -15.61
C VAL A 128 7.68 -7.35 -16.22
N VAL A 129 8.81 -7.86 -16.74
CA VAL A 129 8.89 -9.20 -17.32
C VAL A 129 8.61 -10.27 -16.25
N LEU A 130 9.15 -10.09 -15.04
CA LEU A 130 8.86 -10.97 -13.91
C LEU A 130 7.35 -11.00 -13.61
N GLY A 131 6.71 -9.83 -13.53
CA GLY A 131 5.27 -9.71 -13.31
C GLY A 131 4.45 -10.45 -14.38
N VAL A 132 4.76 -10.23 -15.66
CA VAL A 132 4.09 -10.89 -16.80
C VAL A 132 4.29 -12.42 -16.79
N ILE A 133 5.51 -12.89 -16.50
CA ILE A 133 5.80 -14.33 -16.37
C ILE A 133 5.02 -14.94 -15.21
N CYS A 134 5.00 -14.28 -14.04
CA CYS A 134 4.23 -14.73 -12.89
C CYS A 134 2.73 -14.79 -13.20
N MET A 135 2.20 -13.85 -13.98
CA MET A 135 0.80 -13.87 -14.44
C MET A 135 0.52 -15.04 -15.41
N ALA A 136 1.43 -15.33 -16.34
CA ALA A 136 1.33 -16.50 -17.21
C ALA A 136 1.34 -17.82 -16.43
N ILE A 137 2.18 -17.92 -15.40
CA ILE A 137 2.20 -19.08 -14.48
C ILE A 137 0.89 -19.15 -13.69
N THR A 138 0.41 -18.02 -13.15
CA THR A 138 -0.87 -17.90 -12.41
C THR A 138 -2.02 -18.46 -13.23
N THR A 139 -2.10 -18.12 -14.50
CA THR A 139 -3.11 -18.64 -15.44
C THR A 139 -3.11 -20.18 -15.50
N GLY A 140 -1.93 -20.80 -15.62
CA GLY A 140 -1.79 -22.25 -15.59
C GLY A 140 -2.15 -22.88 -14.23
N LEU A 141 -1.81 -22.21 -13.13
CA LEU A 141 -2.15 -22.65 -11.77
C LEU A 141 -3.66 -22.64 -11.53
N VAL A 142 -4.35 -21.58 -11.98
CA VAL A 142 -5.82 -21.46 -11.93
C VAL A 142 -6.49 -22.60 -12.71
N TYR A 143 -5.99 -22.88 -13.92
CA TYR A 143 -6.47 -24.01 -14.73
C TYR A 143 -6.39 -25.34 -13.96
N HIS A 144 -5.23 -25.63 -13.37
CA HIS A 144 -5.03 -26.85 -12.61
C HIS A 144 -5.91 -26.92 -11.36
N LEU A 145 -6.07 -25.80 -10.65
CA LEU A 145 -6.90 -25.76 -9.46
C LEU A 145 -8.37 -25.99 -9.80
N GLY A 146 -8.91 -25.32 -10.81
CA GLY A 146 -10.29 -25.53 -11.27
C GLY A 146 -10.56 -26.95 -11.78
N LYS A 147 -9.57 -27.56 -12.44
CA LYS A 147 -9.61 -28.97 -12.86
C LYS A 147 -9.76 -29.92 -11.67
N ILE A 148 -9.04 -29.67 -10.57
CA ILE A 148 -9.07 -30.52 -9.38
C ILE A 148 -10.32 -30.28 -8.53
N LEU A 149 -10.74 -29.03 -8.38
CA LEU A 149 -11.89 -28.68 -7.54
C LEU A 149 -13.23 -29.12 -8.16
N VAL A 150 -13.37 -28.98 -9.48
CA VAL A 150 -14.66 -29.24 -10.17
C VAL A 150 -14.50 -30.10 -11.41
N SER A 151 -13.91 -29.57 -12.48
CA SER A 151 -13.81 -30.26 -13.77
C SER A 151 -12.81 -29.58 -14.70
N ARG A 152 -12.34 -30.30 -15.74
CA ARG A 152 -11.44 -29.73 -16.75
C ARG A 152 -12.02 -28.46 -17.39
N ALA A 153 -13.32 -28.44 -17.69
CA ALA A 153 -13.97 -27.30 -18.33
C ALA A 153 -13.98 -26.05 -17.43
N VAL A 154 -14.20 -26.21 -16.12
CA VAL A 154 -14.06 -25.12 -15.14
C VAL A 154 -12.63 -24.59 -15.12
N GLY A 155 -11.64 -25.49 -15.12
CA GLY A 155 -10.24 -25.10 -15.25
C GLY A 155 -9.95 -24.29 -16.52
N VAL A 156 -10.44 -24.74 -17.68
CA VAL A 156 -10.24 -24.03 -18.96
C VAL A 156 -10.78 -22.62 -18.88
N TRP A 157 -12.05 -22.46 -18.51
CA TRP A 157 -12.70 -21.16 -18.48
C TRP A 157 -12.09 -20.21 -17.44
N ALA A 158 -11.76 -20.71 -16.26
CA ALA A 158 -11.09 -19.89 -15.24
C ALA A 158 -9.73 -19.40 -15.76
N GLY A 159 -8.95 -20.28 -16.40
CA GLY A 159 -7.68 -19.88 -17.02
C GLY A 159 -7.85 -18.89 -18.18
N VAL A 160 -8.83 -19.09 -19.06
CA VAL A 160 -9.13 -18.14 -20.16
C VAL A 160 -9.48 -16.76 -19.60
N LEU A 161 -10.42 -16.68 -18.66
CA LEU A 161 -10.86 -15.41 -18.09
C LEU A 161 -9.75 -14.69 -17.31
N VAL A 162 -8.87 -15.44 -16.63
CA VAL A 162 -7.67 -14.87 -16.00
C VAL A 162 -6.69 -14.34 -17.06
N ALA A 163 -6.45 -15.09 -18.13
CA ALA A 163 -5.51 -14.70 -19.18
C ALA A 163 -5.92 -13.41 -19.89
N VAL A 164 -7.22 -13.13 -20.03
CA VAL A 164 -7.77 -11.94 -20.70
C VAL A 164 -8.21 -10.84 -19.73
N SER A 165 -7.88 -10.93 -18.44
CA SER A 165 -8.30 -9.96 -17.45
C SER A 165 -7.46 -8.68 -17.54
N GLY A 166 -8.07 -7.59 -18.01
CA GLY A 166 -7.44 -6.26 -18.10
C GLY A 166 -6.78 -5.78 -16.81
N PRO A 167 -7.46 -5.79 -15.64
CA PRO A 167 -6.86 -5.36 -14.37
C PRO A 167 -5.63 -6.21 -13.97
N LEU A 168 -5.68 -7.53 -14.21
CA LEU A 168 -4.56 -8.42 -13.92
C LEU A 168 -3.38 -8.20 -14.87
N LEU A 169 -3.64 -7.95 -16.16
CA LEU A 169 -2.60 -7.64 -17.13
C LEU A 169 -1.95 -6.28 -16.86
N TRP A 170 -2.75 -5.27 -16.48
CA TRP A 170 -2.27 -3.98 -15.98
C TRP A 170 -1.38 -4.17 -14.76
N GLY A 171 -1.86 -4.91 -13.75
CA GLY A 171 -1.10 -5.18 -12.53
C GLY A 171 0.20 -5.95 -12.80
N ALA A 172 0.16 -6.92 -13.71
CA ALA A 172 1.34 -7.70 -14.11
C ALA A 172 2.37 -6.86 -14.89
N ALA A 173 1.92 -5.91 -15.69
CA ALA A 173 2.79 -5.04 -16.49
C ALA A 173 3.26 -3.78 -15.73
N SER A 174 2.73 -3.52 -14.52
CA SER A 174 3.06 -2.31 -13.75
C SER A 174 4.48 -2.24 -13.20
N GLY A 175 5.16 -3.38 -13.02
CA GLY A 175 6.44 -3.45 -12.29
C GLY A 175 6.30 -3.54 -10.76
N MET A 176 5.07 -3.55 -10.25
CA MET A 176 4.75 -3.91 -8.86
C MET A 176 4.81 -5.44 -8.65
N GLU A 177 4.82 -5.86 -7.40
CA GLU A 177 4.81 -7.24 -6.93
C GLU A 177 3.47 -7.99 -7.15
N VAL A 178 2.50 -7.38 -7.84
CA VAL A 178 1.14 -7.90 -8.05
C VAL A 178 1.18 -9.29 -8.69
N GLY A 179 1.92 -9.45 -9.80
CA GLY A 179 2.03 -10.72 -10.51
C GLY A 179 2.64 -11.83 -9.64
N LEU A 180 3.72 -11.51 -8.92
CA LEU A 180 4.37 -12.44 -8.00
C LEU A 180 3.41 -12.88 -6.88
N THR A 181 2.66 -11.93 -6.31
CA THR A 181 1.68 -12.21 -5.27
C THR A 181 0.55 -13.10 -5.79
N SER A 182 -0.04 -12.78 -6.95
CA SER A 182 -1.06 -13.63 -7.60
C SER A 182 -0.58 -15.07 -7.80
N MET A 183 0.66 -15.23 -8.26
CA MET A 183 1.27 -16.54 -8.47
C MET A 183 1.38 -17.31 -7.15
N LEU A 184 1.85 -16.67 -6.08
CA LEU A 184 2.01 -17.29 -4.76
C LEU A 184 0.66 -17.61 -4.10
N VAL A 185 -0.35 -16.75 -4.25
CA VAL A 185 -1.74 -17.02 -3.83
C VAL A 185 -2.22 -18.30 -4.50
N MET A 186 -2.20 -18.36 -5.84
CA MET A 186 -2.71 -19.54 -6.56
C MET A 186 -1.85 -20.79 -6.35
N ALA A 187 -0.54 -20.64 -6.21
CA ALA A 187 0.38 -21.73 -5.93
C ALA A 187 0.12 -22.33 -4.54
N SER A 188 -0.07 -21.49 -3.51
CA SER A 188 -0.35 -21.96 -2.15
C SER A 188 -1.63 -22.81 -2.10
N LEU A 189 -2.69 -22.39 -2.79
CA LEU A 189 -3.95 -23.12 -2.89
C LEU A 189 -3.79 -24.43 -3.66
N LEU A 190 -3.09 -24.41 -4.80
CA LEU A 190 -2.86 -25.61 -5.61
C LEU A 190 -2.01 -26.65 -4.87
N VAL A 191 -0.95 -26.22 -4.20
CA VAL A 191 -0.09 -27.09 -3.40
C VAL A 191 -0.87 -27.66 -2.21
N PHE A 192 -1.67 -26.84 -1.51
CA PHE A 192 -2.56 -27.32 -0.45
C PHE A 192 -3.46 -28.45 -0.96
N VAL A 193 -4.14 -28.24 -2.08
CA VAL A 193 -5.08 -29.21 -2.67
C VAL A 193 -4.37 -30.52 -3.06
N LYS A 194 -3.13 -30.45 -3.56
CA LYS A 194 -2.32 -31.62 -3.90
C LYS A 194 -1.78 -32.36 -2.67
N GLU A 195 -1.40 -31.66 -1.61
CA GLU A 195 -0.82 -32.26 -0.40
C GLU A 195 -1.89 -32.80 0.56
N ARG A 196 -3.09 -32.20 0.58
CA ARG A 196 -4.21 -32.56 1.46
C ARG A 196 -4.55 -34.06 1.48
N PRO A 197 -4.63 -34.80 0.35
CA PRO A 197 -4.92 -36.24 0.39
C PRO A 197 -3.86 -37.05 1.16
N SER A 198 -2.59 -36.63 1.08
CA SER A 198 -1.49 -37.28 1.79
C SER A 198 -1.32 -36.77 3.23
N VAL A 199 -1.96 -35.63 3.55
CA VAL A 199 -1.90 -34.94 4.85
C VAL A 199 -0.45 -34.61 5.26
N ARG A 200 0.40 -34.40 4.25
CA ARG A 200 1.81 -34.02 4.39
C ARG A 200 2.00 -32.64 3.78
N PHE A 201 1.81 -31.61 4.58
CA PHE A 201 2.01 -30.22 4.18
C PHE A 201 3.49 -29.86 4.19
N ARG A 202 4.24 -30.25 3.14
CA ARG A 202 5.68 -29.95 3.05
C ARG A 202 5.89 -28.58 2.42
N TRP A 203 5.21 -28.34 1.30
CA TRP A 203 5.42 -27.15 0.48
C TRP A 203 4.39 -26.06 0.74
N THR A 204 3.16 -26.40 1.14
CA THR A 204 2.14 -25.38 1.43
C THR A 204 2.64 -24.31 2.42
N PRO A 205 3.28 -24.65 3.56
CA PRO A 205 3.80 -23.64 4.49
C PRO A 205 4.90 -22.78 3.90
N VAL A 206 5.76 -23.34 3.03
CA VAL A 206 6.86 -22.60 2.38
C VAL A 206 6.30 -21.58 1.40
N VAL A 207 5.36 -21.98 0.54
CA VAL A 207 4.75 -21.07 -0.44
C VAL A 207 3.89 -20.02 0.26
N ALA A 208 3.15 -20.39 1.32
CA ALA A 208 2.39 -19.44 2.11
C ALA A 208 3.28 -18.45 2.88
N THR A 209 4.48 -18.87 3.30
CA THR A 209 5.48 -17.99 3.90
C THR A 209 6.02 -16.99 2.88
N ALA A 210 6.38 -17.45 1.68
CA ALA A 210 6.78 -16.56 0.60
C ALA A 210 5.67 -15.54 0.29
N MET A 211 4.41 -15.99 0.19
CA MET A 211 3.25 -15.11 0.01
C MET A 211 3.12 -14.06 1.11
N ALA A 212 3.32 -14.44 2.37
CA ALA A 212 3.24 -13.53 3.51
C ALA A 212 4.31 -12.43 3.49
N LEU A 213 5.50 -12.75 2.98
CA LEU A 213 6.63 -11.81 2.92
C LEU A 213 6.59 -10.88 1.68
N VAL A 214 5.71 -11.13 0.71
CA VAL A 214 5.55 -10.24 -0.45
C VAL A 214 4.58 -9.11 -0.14
N ARG A 215 3.50 -9.35 0.61
CA ARG A 215 2.46 -8.36 0.90
C ARG A 215 1.71 -8.59 2.22
N PRO A 216 1.29 -7.52 2.94
CA PRO A 216 0.44 -7.65 4.13
C PRO A 216 -0.88 -8.40 3.89
N GLU A 217 -1.53 -8.21 2.74
CA GLU A 217 -2.76 -8.92 2.41
C GLU A 217 -2.50 -10.41 2.18
N GLY A 218 -1.35 -10.74 1.58
CA GLY A 218 -0.88 -12.12 1.43
C GLY A 218 -0.64 -12.79 2.78
N MET A 219 -0.11 -12.04 3.75
CA MET A 219 0.11 -12.52 5.11
C MET A 219 -1.22 -12.90 5.81
N ILE A 220 -2.28 -12.10 5.65
CA ILE A 220 -3.62 -12.42 6.19
C ILE A 220 -4.10 -13.79 5.67
N LEU A 221 -4.03 -14.01 4.36
CA LEU A 221 -4.43 -15.29 3.77
C LEU A 221 -3.52 -16.44 4.24
N ALA A 222 -2.21 -16.20 4.36
CA ALA A 222 -1.25 -17.21 4.81
C ALA A 222 -1.53 -17.69 6.24
N VAL A 223 -1.88 -16.79 7.15
CA VAL A 223 -2.27 -17.12 8.54
C VAL A 223 -3.52 -18.00 8.56
N LEU A 224 -4.52 -17.70 7.73
CA LEU A 224 -5.73 -18.53 7.66
C LEU A 224 -5.49 -19.89 7.01
N LEU A 225 -4.55 -19.98 6.06
CA LEU A 225 -4.08 -21.27 5.54
C LEU A 225 -3.39 -22.11 6.62
N CYS A 226 -2.71 -21.50 7.61
CA CYS A 226 -2.22 -22.23 8.78
C CYS A 226 -3.37 -22.92 9.52
N GLY A 227 -4.47 -22.19 9.75
CA GLY A 227 -5.70 -22.74 10.33
C GLY A 227 -6.29 -23.90 9.52
N ALA A 228 -6.36 -23.77 8.19
CA ALA A 228 -6.84 -24.83 7.30
C ALA A 228 -5.97 -26.10 7.36
N MET A 229 -4.64 -25.93 7.37
CA MET A 229 -3.69 -27.04 7.49
C MET A 229 -3.84 -27.73 8.85
N LEU A 230 -3.89 -26.97 9.95
CA LEU A 230 -4.08 -27.50 11.30
C LEU A 230 -5.42 -28.22 11.46
N TRP A 231 -6.51 -27.68 10.90
CA TRP A 231 -7.80 -28.37 10.87
C TRP A 231 -7.68 -29.71 10.14
N THR A 232 -7.07 -29.71 8.96
CA THR A 232 -6.88 -30.95 8.17
C THR A 232 -6.03 -31.98 8.94
N LEU A 233 -4.96 -31.56 9.62
CA LEU A 233 -4.14 -32.41 10.48
C LEU A 233 -4.92 -32.94 11.69
N ARG A 234 -5.78 -32.13 12.31
CA ARG A 234 -6.62 -32.52 13.45
C ARG A 234 -7.61 -33.64 13.08
N GLY A 235 -8.12 -33.64 11.86
CA GLY A 235 -9.00 -34.71 11.37
C GLY A 235 -8.34 -36.10 11.34
N VAL A 236 -7.01 -36.17 11.25
CA VAL A 236 -6.21 -37.42 11.22
C VAL A 236 -5.62 -37.78 12.58
N ARG A 237 -5.74 -36.87 13.56
CA ARG A 237 -5.09 -36.92 14.88
C ARG A 237 -5.52 -38.08 15.78
N ARG A 238 -6.50 -38.90 15.37
CA ARG A 238 -6.91 -40.09 16.12
C ARG A 238 -5.87 -41.23 16.12
N GLU A 239 -4.84 -41.20 15.25
CA GLU A 239 -3.96 -42.38 15.08
C GLU A 239 -2.42 -42.13 15.07
N ARG A 240 -1.88 -40.89 15.12
CA ARG A 240 -0.40 -40.64 15.02
C ARG A 240 0.14 -39.47 15.85
N LYS A 241 1.45 -39.45 16.12
CA LYS A 241 2.20 -38.30 16.69
C LYS A 241 2.32 -37.15 15.65
N VAL A 242 1.54 -36.07 15.81
CA VAL A 242 1.41 -34.98 14.81
C VAL A 242 2.09 -33.66 15.20
N LEU A 243 2.92 -33.62 16.25
CA LEU A 243 3.46 -32.34 16.76
C LEU A 243 4.40 -31.63 15.76
N ARG A 244 5.40 -32.33 15.22
CA ARG A 244 6.37 -31.73 14.28
C ARG A 244 5.71 -31.21 12.98
N PRO A 245 4.84 -31.98 12.30
CA PRO A 245 4.10 -31.45 11.14
C PRO A 245 3.21 -30.26 11.48
N ALA A 246 2.60 -30.21 12.67
CA ALA A 246 1.78 -29.09 13.09
C ALA A 246 2.61 -27.81 13.31
N LEU A 247 3.80 -27.92 13.93
CA LEU A 247 4.71 -26.78 14.07
C LEU A 247 5.18 -26.25 12.72
N TRP A 248 5.48 -27.14 11.76
CA TRP A 248 5.86 -26.74 10.40
C TRP A 248 4.76 -25.93 9.69
N THR A 249 3.49 -26.23 9.95
CA THR A 249 2.37 -25.46 9.38
C THR A 249 2.21 -24.04 9.95
N LEU A 250 2.91 -23.73 11.05
CA LEU A 250 2.94 -22.39 11.64
C LEU A 250 4.06 -21.50 11.07
N LEU A 251 4.85 -22.00 10.10
CA LEU A 251 5.93 -21.22 9.49
C LEU A 251 5.49 -19.85 8.95
N PRO A 252 4.34 -19.71 8.25
CA PRO A 252 3.89 -18.39 7.80
C PRO A 252 3.59 -17.42 8.94
N LEU A 253 3.04 -17.93 10.05
CA LEU A 253 2.80 -17.12 11.25
C LEU A 253 4.11 -16.70 11.92
N ALA A 254 5.11 -17.60 11.96
CA ALA A 254 6.43 -17.27 12.48
C ALA A 254 7.15 -16.23 11.61
N ALA A 255 7.01 -16.30 10.28
CA ALA A 255 7.55 -15.31 9.36
C ALA A 255 6.88 -13.94 9.52
N ALA A 256 5.55 -13.90 9.67
CA ALA A 256 4.82 -12.67 10.00
C ALA A 256 5.33 -12.04 11.30
N ALA A 257 5.42 -12.82 12.38
CA ALA A 257 5.95 -12.35 13.65
C ALA A 257 7.40 -11.87 13.53
N GLY A 258 8.23 -12.58 12.75
CA GLY A 258 9.61 -12.19 12.46
C GLY A 258 9.74 -10.87 11.72
N GLN A 259 8.88 -10.61 10.73
CA GLN A 259 8.83 -9.35 9.99
C GLN A 259 8.46 -8.17 10.90
N TYR A 260 7.43 -8.31 11.74
CA TYR A 260 7.05 -7.27 12.69
C TYR A 260 8.09 -7.06 13.80
N LEU A 261 8.75 -8.13 14.26
CA LEU A 261 9.87 -8.02 15.19
C LEU A 261 11.04 -7.29 14.54
N PHE A 262 11.33 -7.56 13.26
CA PHE A 262 12.33 -6.81 12.49
C PHE A 262 11.99 -5.32 12.45
N TYR A 263 10.74 -4.93 12.18
CA TYR A 263 10.34 -3.52 12.23
C TYR A 263 10.62 -2.90 13.60
N ARG A 264 10.19 -3.56 14.69
CA ARG A 264 10.41 -3.03 16.05
C ARG A 264 11.88 -2.87 16.38
N LEU A 265 12.73 -3.80 15.94
CA LEU A 265 14.18 -3.74 16.15
C LEU A 265 14.87 -2.71 15.27
N ALA A 266 14.39 -2.51 14.04
CA ALA A 266 15.02 -1.63 13.05
C ALA A 266 14.64 -0.16 13.24
N THR A 267 13.38 0.14 13.58
CA THR A 267 12.85 1.51 13.62
C THR A 267 12.14 1.87 14.92
N GLY A 268 12.11 0.96 15.90
CA GLY A 268 11.42 1.20 17.17
C GLY A 268 9.89 1.05 17.09
N THR A 269 9.29 0.77 15.93
CA THR A 269 7.83 0.64 15.77
C THR A 269 7.43 -0.70 15.13
N PHE A 270 6.24 -1.20 15.42
CA PHE A 270 5.70 -2.39 14.74
C PHE A 270 4.99 -2.06 13.42
N SER A 271 4.84 -0.78 13.08
CA SER A 271 4.06 -0.35 11.93
C SER A 271 4.97 0.00 10.77
N ALA A 272 4.68 -0.54 9.58
CA ALA A 272 5.34 -0.11 8.37
C ALA A 272 4.94 1.34 8.02
N ASN A 273 5.89 2.12 7.51
CA ASN A 273 5.68 3.52 7.13
C ASN A 273 4.43 3.74 6.26
N GLY A 274 4.21 2.87 5.26
CA GLY A 274 3.03 2.93 4.39
C GLY A 274 1.69 2.71 5.12
N VAL A 275 1.66 2.00 6.25
CA VAL A 275 0.45 1.83 7.08
C VAL A 275 0.23 3.09 7.93
N GLN A 276 1.30 3.72 8.42
CA GLN A 276 1.20 4.96 9.19
C GLN A 276 0.65 6.11 8.33
N SER A 277 1.13 6.26 7.09
CA SER A 277 0.69 7.35 6.21
C SER A 277 -0.67 7.13 5.54
N LYS A 278 -1.09 5.87 5.34
CA LYS A 278 -2.31 5.57 4.56
C LYS A 278 -3.48 5.05 5.39
N SER A 279 -3.30 4.62 6.64
CA SER A 279 -4.40 4.03 7.41
C SER A 279 -5.32 5.10 8.02
N HIS A 280 -6.64 4.89 7.93
CA HIS A 280 -7.65 5.67 8.64
C HIS A 280 -7.46 5.69 10.16
N LEU A 281 -6.66 4.77 10.71
CA LEU A 281 -6.33 4.74 12.13
C LEU A 281 -5.27 5.77 12.53
N ASN A 282 -4.48 6.27 11.57
CA ASN A 282 -3.33 7.14 11.83
C ASN A 282 -3.27 8.39 10.93
N ASP A 283 -4.15 8.50 9.92
CA ASP A 283 -4.09 9.54 8.89
C ASP A 283 -4.60 10.92 9.32
N ARG A 284 -4.88 11.12 10.62
CA ARG A 284 -5.41 12.35 11.22
C ARG A 284 -4.90 12.53 12.67
N PRO A 285 -4.83 13.77 13.19
CA PRO A 285 -4.41 14.05 14.56
C PRO A 285 -5.24 13.32 15.63
N VAL A 286 -6.57 13.39 15.51
CA VAL A 286 -7.50 12.83 16.48
C VAL A 286 -8.30 11.69 15.86
N LEU A 287 -8.23 10.52 16.50
CA LEU A 287 -8.95 9.33 16.09
C LEU A 287 -10.43 9.40 16.51
N TYR A 288 -11.31 9.79 15.59
CA TYR A 288 -12.75 9.63 15.77
C TYR A 288 -13.20 8.26 15.23
N PHE A 289 -13.48 7.32 16.13
CA PHE A 289 -13.87 5.95 15.74
C PHE A 289 -15.07 5.93 14.78
N GLY A 290 -16.05 6.82 14.95
CA GLY A 290 -17.20 6.95 14.04
C GLY A 290 -16.79 7.31 12.60
N ASP A 291 -15.83 8.21 12.43
CA ASP A 291 -15.29 8.62 11.12
C ASP A 291 -14.48 7.49 10.47
N VAL A 292 -13.66 6.78 11.26
CA VAL A 292 -12.95 5.58 10.79
C VAL A 292 -13.94 4.54 10.26
N VAL A 293 -15.01 4.26 11.00
CA VAL A 293 -16.04 3.31 10.58
C VAL A 293 -16.74 3.79 9.31
N ASP A 294 -17.13 5.07 9.22
CA ASP A 294 -17.83 5.59 8.04
C ASP A 294 -16.96 5.54 6.77
N ARG A 295 -15.70 6.00 6.86
CA ARG A 295 -14.73 5.95 5.75
C ARG A 295 -14.41 4.51 5.34
N THR A 296 -14.23 3.61 6.32
CA THR A 296 -14.03 2.18 6.04
C THR A 296 -15.25 1.55 5.37
N MET A 297 -16.47 1.89 5.82
CA MET A 297 -17.71 1.41 5.19
C MET A 297 -17.90 1.97 3.79
N ALA A 298 -17.49 3.21 3.52
CA ALA A 298 -17.46 3.78 2.17
C ALA A 298 -16.53 2.97 1.25
N ASN A 299 -15.32 2.64 1.72
CA ASN A 299 -14.38 1.80 0.97
C ASN A 299 -14.93 0.38 0.74
N ILE A 300 -15.58 -0.23 1.74
CA ILE A 300 -16.23 -1.54 1.57
C ILE A 300 -17.33 -1.46 0.53
N ARG A 301 -18.18 -0.43 0.55
CA ARG A 301 -19.24 -0.23 -0.47
C ARG A 301 -18.64 -0.12 -1.87
N GLY A 302 -17.62 0.72 -2.08
CA GLY A 302 -16.94 0.84 -3.36
C GLY A 302 -16.27 -0.47 -3.82
N THR A 303 -15.69 -1.23 -2.89
CA THR A 303 -15.14 -2.56 -3.17
C THR A 303 -16.22 -3.56 -3.61
N LEU A 304 -17.38 -3.56 -2.93
CA LEU A 304 -18.52 -4.40 -3.29
C LEU A 304 -19.08 -4.02 -4.66
N GLU A 305 -19.18 -2.74 -4.97
CA GLU A 305 -19.60 -2.23 -6.29
C GLU A 305 -18.65 -2.69 -7.40
N TYR A 306 -17.33 -2.63 -7.16
CA TYR A 306 -16.31 -3.15 -8.09
C TYR A 306 -16.48 -4.64 -8.36
N PHE A 307 -16.47 -5.47 -7.31
CA PHE A 307 -16.59 -6.91 -7.50
C PHE A 307 -17.94 -7.30 -8.10
N ASN A 308 -19.00 -6.53 -7.86
CA ASN A 308 -20.32 -6.82 -8.40
C ASN A 308 -20.53 -6.34 -9.84
N GLY A 309 -19.55 -5.67 -10.45
CA GLY A 309 -19.64 -5.15 -11.82
C GLY A 309 -20.62 -4.00 -11.96
N MET A 310 -20.75 -3.18 -10.91
CA MET A 310 -21.64 -2.03 -10.86
C MET A 310 -20.90 -0.69 -10.98
N ASN A 311 -19.59 -0.72 -11.21
CA ASN A 311 -18.78 0.47 -11.41
C ASN A 311 -18.23 0.58 -12.84
N GLY A 312 -17.68 1.75 -13.20
CA GLY A 312 -17.13 2.02 -14.54
C GLY A 312 -15.76 1.40 -14.83
N GLN A 313 -15.34 0.35 -14.11
CA GLN A 313 -14.03 -0.29 -14.27
C GLN A 313 -14.06 -1.58 -15.13
N ASP A 314 -15.18 -1.82 -15.82
CA ASP A 314 -15.38 -2.69 -17.00
C ASP A 314 -14.96 -4.18 -16.95
N PHE A 315 -14.37 -4.68 -15.87
CA PHE A 315 -13.95 -6.09 -15.78
C PHE A 315 -15.05 -7.05 -15.32
N ALA A 316 -15.83 -6.66 -14.31
CA ALA A 316 -16.86 -7.51 -13.73
C ALA A 316 -18.22 -7.27 -14.41
N PHE A 317 -18.94 -8.35 -14.74
CA PHE A 317 -20.32 -8.24 -15.23
C PHE A 317 -21.30 -8.03 -14.05
N PRO A 318 -22.44 -7.35 -14.25
CA PRO A 318 -23.41 -7.12 -13.19
C PRO A 318 -23.84 -8.41 -12.48
N GLY A 319 -23.70 -8.46 -11.15
CA GLY A 319 -24.04 -9.63 -10.34
C GLY A 319 -22.91 -10.65 -10.17
N MET A 320 -21.71 -10.36 -10.67
CA MET A 320 -20.56 -11.28 -10.58
C MET A 320 -20.24 -11.69 -9.13
N LEU A 321 -20.42 -10.80 -8.16
CA LEU A 321 -20.20 -11.10 -6.74
C LEU A 321 -21.20 -12.13 -6.21
N VAL A 322 -22.46 -12.04 -6.63
CA VAL A 322 -23.48 -13.05 -6.29
C VAL A 322 -23.11 -14.40 -6.89
N VAL A 323 -22.63 -14.42 -8.13
CA VAL A 323 -22.17 -15.64 -8.80
C VAL A 323 -20.95 -16.24 -8.09
N PHE A 324 -19.99 -15.42 -7.67
CA PHE A 324 -18.87 -15.82 -6.83
C PHE A 324 -19.34 -16.51 -5.53
N LEU A 325 -20.27 -15.90 -4.80
CA LEU A 325 -20.82 -16.44 -3.56
C LEU A 325 -21.55 -17.77 -3.78
N MET A 326 -22.28 -17.92 -4.90
CA MET A 326 -22.89 -19.19 -5.29
C MET A 326 -21.84 -20.28 -5.55
N GLY A 327 -20.69 -19.93 -6.15
CA GLY A 327 -19.58 -20.85 -6.36
C GLY A 327 -18.96 -21.33 -5.05
N VAL A 328 -18.74 -20.41 -4.11
CA VAL A 328 -18.30 -20.72 -2.74
C VAL A 328 -19.28 -21.67 -2.06
N ALA A 329 -20.57 -21.34 -2.04
CA ALA A 329 -21.61 -22.14 -1.43
C ALA A 329 -21.69 -23.55 -2.05
N TYR A 330 -21.66 -23.63 -3.38
CA TYR A 330 -21.65 -24.88 -4.12
C TYR A 330 -20.50 -25.79 -3.69
N LEU A 331 -19.27 -25.25 -3.62
CA LEU A 331 -18.09 -26.03 -3.22
C LEU A 331 -18.15 -26.44 -1.74
N LEU A 332 -18.61 -25.57 -0.84
CA LEU A 332 -18.76 -25.89 0.59
C LEU A 332 -19.78 -27.01 0.85
N VAL A 333 -20.85 -27.07 0.05
CA VAL A 333 -21.89 -28.08 0.14
C VAL A 333 -21.46 -29.39 -0.52
N THR A 334 -20.98 -29.33 -1.77
CA THR A 334 -20.72 -30.53 -2.59
C THR A 334 -19.34 -31.13 -2.37
N ARG A 335 -18.35 -30.34 -1.96
CA ARG A 335 -16.95 -30.76 -1.80
C ARG A 335 -16.48 -30.65 -0.35
N ARG A 336 -17.11 -31.41 0.55
CA ARG A 336 -16.80 -31.42 1.99
C ARG A 336 -15.33 -31.57 2.33
N GLN A 337 -14.59 -32.32 1.52
CA GLN A 337 -13.15 -32.53 1.67
C GLN A 337 -12.30 -31.25 1.58
N TRP A 338 -12.82 -30.20 0.93
CA TRP A 338 -12.15 -28.90 0.74
C TRP A 338 -12.64 -27.83 1.72
N ARG A 339 -13.56 -28.13 2.65
CA ARG A 339 -14.11 -27.15 3.60
C ARG A 339 -13.04 -26.37 4.38
N PRO A 340 -11.99 -26.98 4.95
CA PRO A 340 -10.97 -26.22 5.68
C PRO A 340 -10.31 -25.15 4.80
N LEU A 341 -9.99 -25.49 3.55
CA LEU A 341 -9.41 -24.57 2.57
C LEU A 341 -10.41 -23.47 2.20
N LEU A 342 -11.63 -23.83 1.83
CA LEU A 342 -12.65 -22.88 1.37
C LEU A 342 -13.03 -21.89 2.47
N ILE A 343 -13.13 -22.34 3.73
CA ILE A 343 -13.39 -21.44 4.87
C ILE A 343 -12.22 -20.49 5.08
N ALA A 344 -10.97 -20.98 5.06
CA ALA A 344 -9.80 -20.12 5.17
C ALA A 344 -9.71 -19.10 4.03
N VAL A 345 -10.05 -19.50 2.80
CA VAL A 345 -10.10 -18.63 1.63
C VAL A 345 -11.17 -17.55 1.77
N VAL A 346 -12.39 -17.91 2.19
CA VAL A 346 -13.49 -16.94 2.35
C VAL A 346 -13.22 -15.97 3.49
N LEU A 347 -12.81 -16.48 4.65
CA LEU A 347 -12.46 -15.64 5.79
C LEU A 347 -11.24 -14.77 5.45
N GLY A 348 -10.29 -15.29 4.68
CA GLY A 348 -9.07 -14.55 4.32
C GLY A 348 -9.31 -13.48 3.30
N PHE A 349 -10.09 -13.78 2.27
CA PHE A 349 -10.51 -12.78 1.32
C PHE A 349 -11.37 -11.69 2.00
N GLY A 350 -12.30 -12.06 2.87
CA GLY A 350 -13.09 -11.11 3.66
C GLY A 350 -12.22 -10.25 4.59
N ALA A 351 -11.24 -10.85 5.27
CA ALA A 351 -10.31 -10.12 6.12
C ALA A 351 -9.38 -9.18 5.32
N VAL A 352 -8.95 -9.59 4.11
CA VAL A 352 -8.23 -8.71 3.19
C VAL A 352 -9.09 -7.53 2.77
N VAL A 353 -10.36 -7.75 2.41
CA VAL A 353 -11.29 -6.66 2.06
C VAL A 353 -11.43 -5.67 3.21
N VAL A 354 -11.70 -6.15 4.43
CA VAL A 354 -11.81 -5.28 5.61
C VAL A 354 -10.50 -4.55 5.87
N SER A 355 -9.36 -5.24 5.82
CA SER A 355 -8.04 -4.64 6.08
C SER A 355 -7.63 -3.60 5.04
N VAL A 356 -7.87 -3.84 3.75
CA VAL A 356 -7.54 -2.87 2.70
C VAL A 356 -8.49 -1.67 2.77
N SER A 357 -9.76 -1.90 3.13
CA SER A 357 -10.75 -0.82 3.27
C SER A 357 -10.45 0.16 4.41
N THR A 358 -9.51 -0.12 5.30
CA THR A 358 -9.05 0.86 6.31
C THR A 358 -7.98 1.82 5.75
N LEU A 359 -7.64 1.74 4.46
CA LEU A 359 -6.67 2.63 3.82
C LEU A 359 -7.36 3.79 3.09
N SER A 360 -6.79 5.00 3.18
CA SER A 360 -7.21 6.17 2.41
C SER A 360 -7.05 6.01 0.89
N THR A 361 -6.18 5.10 0.46
CA THR A 361 -5.90 4.81 -0.95
C THR A 361 -6.53 3.50 -1.44
N ALA A 362 -7.43 2.89 -0.67
CA ALA A 362 -7.98 1.55 -0.94
C ALA A 362 -8.56 1.38 -2.36
N LEU A 363 -9.26 2.40 -2.84
CA LEU A 363 -9.96 2.40 -4.14
C LEU A 363 -9.22 3.15 -5.25
N ILE A 364 -8.06 3.75 -4.94
CA ILE A 364 -7.25 4.54 -5.88
C ILE A 364 -6.20 3.62 -6.54
N HIS A 365 -5.58 4.08 -7.63
CA HIS A 365 -4.58 3.33 -8.39
C HIS A 365 -5.14 1.99 -8.88
N GLU A 366 -6.31 2.06 -9.51
CA GLU A 366 -6.96 0.92 -10.16
C GLU A 366 -7.21 -0.27 -9.23
N LEU A 367 -7.51 -0.03 -7.94
CA LEU A 367 -7.81 -1.09 -6.96
C LEU A 367 -6.71 -2.16 -6.86
N ARG A 368 -5.46 -1.77 -7.15
CA ARG A 368 -4.29 -2.66 -7.22
C ARG A 368 -4.09 -3.57 -5.99
N TYR A 369 -4.55 -3.16 -4.81
CA TYR A 369 -4.49 -3.98 -3.58
C TYR A 369 -5.31 -5.28 -3.70
N PHE A 370 -6.34 -5.29 -4.54
CA PHE A 370 -7.22 -6.44 -4.78
C PHE A 370 -6.78 -7.32 -5.94
N HIS A 371 -6.00 -6.79 -6.89
CA HIS A 371 -5.54 -7.52 -8.07
C HIS A 371 -4.90 -8.87 -7.75
N PRO A 372 -4.03 -9.01 -6.72
CA PRO A 372 -3.45 -10.31 -6.38
C PRO A 372 -4.45 -11.45 -6.17
N PHE A 373 -5.67 -11.14 -5.71
CA PHE A 373 -6.71 -12.10 -5.37
C PHE A 373 -7.77 -12.29 -6.46
N MET A 374 -7.73 -11.51 -7.54
CA MET A 374 -8.64 -11.63 -8.68
C MET A 374 -8.64 -13.02 -9.33
N PRO A 375 -7.51 -13.77 -9.47
CA PRO A 375 -7.55 -15.10 -10.08
C PRO A 375 -8.38 -16.09 -9.26
N LEU A 376 -8.36 -15.94 -7.93
CA LEU A 376 -9.19 -16.71 -7.00
C LEU A 376 -10.66 -16.30 -7.14
N TYR A 377 -10.94 -15.00 -7.22
CA TYR A 377 -12.28 -14.47 -7.44
C TYR A 377 -12.89 -15.03 -8.74
N ILE A 378 -12.18 -14.93 -9.86
CA ILE A 378 -12.59 -15.46 -11.16
C ILE A 378 -12.84 -16.96 -11.11
N LEU A 379 -11.94 -17.74 -10.50
CA LEU A 379 -12.11 -19.19 -10.38
C LEU A 379 -13.40 -19.56 -9.64
N LEU A 380 -13.68 -18.90 -8.52
CA LEU A 380 -14.88 -19.15 -7.73
C LEU A 380 -16.14 -18.68 -8.45
N THR A 381 -16.08 -17.59 -9.23
CA THR A 381 -17.16 -17.18 -10.14
C THR A 381 -17.45 -18.24 -11.20
N VAL A 382 -16.43 -18.83 -11.85
CA VAL A 382 -16.64 -19.92 -12.82
C VAL A 382 -17.26 -21.16 -12.15
N CYS A 383 -16.89 -21.44 -10.89
CA CYS A 383 -17.54 -22.48 -10.10
C CYS A 383 -19.02 -22.13 -9.82
N GLY A 384 -19.35 -20.86 -9.63
CA GLY A 384 -20.71 -20.36 -9.49
C GLY A 384 -21.54 -20.55 -10.76
N VAL A 385 -21.00 -20.17 -11.92
CA VAL A 385 -21.64 -20.44 -13.22
C VAL A 385 -21.86 -21.94 -13.45
N HIS A 386 -20.89 -22.77 -13.04
CA HIS A 386 -21.06 -24.22 -13.05
C HIS A 386 -22.21 -24.67 -12.13
N ALA A 387 -22.37 -24.07 -10.95
CA ALA A 387 -23.47 -24.39 -10.04
C ALA A 387 -24.83 -24.00 -10.63
N ILE A 388 -24.95 -22.79 -11.21
CA ILE A 388 -26.17 -22.30 -11.87
C ILE A 388 -26.57 -23.23 -13.02
N SER A 389 -25.61 -23.64 -13.85
CA SER A 389 -25.90 -24.48 -15.00
C SER A 389 -26.49 -25.85 -14.62
N ARG A 390 -26.28 -26.31 -13.39
CA ARG A 390 -26.82 -27.58 -12.86
C ARG A 390 -28.31 -27.51 -12.52
N VAL A 391 -28.90 -26.31 -12.42
CA VAL A 391 -30.34 -26.10 -12.19
C VAL A 391 -31.17 -26.62 -13.36
N ALA A 392 -30.66 -26.52 -14.59
CA ALA A 392 -31.33 -27.08 -15.77
C ALA A 392 -31.49 -28.60 -15.63
N SER A 393 -32.65 -29.14 -16.03
CA SER A 393 -32.94 -30.58 -15.93
C SER A 393 -32.23 -31.40 -17.02
N ALA A 394 -32.19 -30.89 -18.25
CA ALA A 394 -31.63 -31.58 -19.42
C ALA A 394 -30.09 -31.48 -19.49
N PRO A 395 -29.35 -32.59 -19.69
CA PRO A 395 -27.87 -32.58 -19.75
C PRO A 395 -27.29 -31.64 -20.83
N LEU A 396 -27.96 -31.55 -21.98
CA LEU A 396 -27.55 -30.66 -23.07
C LEU A 396 -27.70 -29.19 -22.67
N ALA A 397 -28.83 -28.82 -22.04
CA ALA A 397 -29.08 -27.47 -21.55
C ALA A 397 -28.07 -27.04 -20.48
N ARG A 398 -27.69 -27.96 -19.56
CA ARG A 398 -26.62 -27.72 -18.57
C ARG A 398 -25.29 -27.37 -19.24
N ARG A 399 -24.90 -28.16 -20.25
CA ARG A 399 -23.64 -27.97 -20.97
C ARG A 399 -23.64 -26.67 -21.75
N ILE A 400 -24.70 -26.40 -22.53
CA ILE A 400 -24.83 -25.19 -23.32
C ILE A 400 -24.86 -23.95 -22.41
N GLY A 401 -25.71 -23.94 -21.38
CA GLY A 401 -25.83 -22.80 -20.46
C GLY A 401 -24.51 -22.45 -19.77
N PHE A 402 -23.74 -23.44 -19.34
CA PHE A 402 -22.41 -23.22 -18.75
C PHE A 402 -21.45 -22.48 -19.71
N HIS A 403 -21.37 -22.93 -20.96
CA HIS A 403 -20.48 -22.30 -21.94
C HIS A 403 -21.00 -20.93 -22.38
N VAL A 404 -22.31 -20.77 -22.62
CA VAL A 404 -22.90 -19.50 -23.05
C VAL A 404 -22.68 -18.40 -22.01
N LEU A 405 -22.94 -18.66 -20.73
CA LEU A 405 -22.73 -17.67 -19.67
C LEU A 405 -21.26 -17.23 -19.57
N LEU A 406 -20.31 -18.15 -19.81
CA LEU A 406 -18.88 -17.84 -19.77
C LEU A 406 -18.38 -17.16 -21.05
N VAL A 407 -19.02 -17.42 -22.21
CA VAL A 407 -18.79 -16.64 -23.43
C VAL A 407 -19.23 -15.19 -23.22
N VAL A 408 -20.37 -14.95 -22.56
CA VAL A 408 -20.78 -13.58 -22.22
C VAL A 408 -19.74 -12.90 -21.34
N ALA A 409 -19.29 -13.55 -20.25
CA ALA A 409 -18.23 -13.01 -19.39
C ALA A 409 -16.93 -12.75 -20.17
N LEU A 410 -16.56 -13.65 -21.09
CA LEU A 410 -15.39 -13.48 -21.95
C LEU A 410 -15.53 -12.25 -22.87
N LEU A 411 -16.70 -12.04 -23.47
CA LEU A 411 -16.94 -10.88 -24.33
C LEU A 411 -16.81 -9.56 -23.56
N PHE A 412 -17.33 -9.49 -22.33
CA PHE A 412 -17.13 -8.33 -21.45
C PHE A 412 -15.63 -8.06 -21.23
N SER A 413 -14.85 -9.08 -20.86
CA SER A 413 -13.41 -8.92 -20.65
C SER A 413 -12.66 -8.52 -21.92
N LEU A 414 -13.01 -9.08 -23.07
CA LEU A 414 -12.36 -8.77 -24.35
C LEU A 414 -12.67 -7.35 -24.85
N VAL A 415 -13.88 -6.85 -24.61
CA VAL A 415 -14.26 -5.46 -24.96
C VAL A 415 -13.54 -4.45 -24.05
N ALA A 416 -13.38 -4.76 -22.77
CA ALA A 416 -12.67 -3.91 -21.82
C ALA A 416 -11.14 -3.93 -22.00
N LEU A 417 -10.59 -4.99 -22.60
CA LEU A 417 -9.14 -5.23 -22.65
C LEU A 417 -8.34 -4.09 -23.31
N PRO A 418 -8.73 -3.53 -24.48
CA PRO A 418 -8.04 -2.38 -25.06
C PRO A 418 -8.09 -1.14 -24.16
N ALA A 419 -9.20 -0.91 -23.46
CA ALA A 419 -9.34 0.22 -22.54
C ALA A 419 -8.34 0.11 -21.37
N TRP A 420 -8.12 -1.09 -20.83
CA TRP A 420 -7.10 -1.35 -19.80
C TRP A 420 -5.67 -1.17 -20.31
N ALA A 421 -5.38 -1.55 -21.56
CA ALA A 421 -4.05 -1.32 -22.15
C ALA A 421 -3.80 0.18 -22.40
N VAL A 422 -4.77 0.89 -22.95
CA VAL A 422 -4.73 2.35 -23.13
C VAL A 422 -4.59 3.07 -21.79
N LYS A 423 -5.30 2.57 -20.76
CA LYS A 423 -5.18 3.07 -19.39
C LYS A 423 -3.74 2.95 -18.89
N LEU A 424 -3.12 1.76 -18.98
CA LEU A 424 -1.70 1.57 -18.60
C LEU A 424 -0.79 2.61 -19.28
N GLY A 425 -0.88 2.74 -20.61
CA GLY A 425 -0.03 3.66 -21.37
C GLY A 425 -0.27 5.14 -21.05
N ARG A 426 -1.51 5.53 -20.76
CA ARG A 426 -1.85 6.89 -20.31
C ARG A 426 -1.25 7.17 -18.95
N GLU A 427 -1.37 6.24 -18.01
CA GLU A 427 -0.88 6.41 -16.64
C GLU A 427 0.64 6.47 -16.59
N SER A 428 1.33 5.64 -17.36
CA SER A 428 2.78 5.72 -17.48
C SER A 428 3.24 6.99 -18.19
N ALA A 429 2.52 7.48 -19.19
CA ALA A 429 2.79 8.79 -19.78
C ALA A 429 2.59 9.93 -18.76
N THR A 430 1.58 9.83 -17.90
CA THR A 430 1.40 10.78 -16.78
C THR A 430 2.63 10.79 -15.87
N ILE A 431 3.04 9.62 -15.37
CA ILE A 431 4.22 9.48 -14.49
C ILE A 431 5.52 9.91 -15.19
N ARG A 432 5.62 9.69 -16.51
CA ARG A 432 6.74 10.22 -17.30
C ARG A 432 6.79 11.74 -17.24
N ASP A 433 5.66 12.40 -17.51
CA ASP A 433 5.57 13.86 -17.61
C ASP A 433 5.71 14.55 -16.24
N THR A 434 5.51 13.83 -15.14
CA THR A 434 5.64 14.32 -13.75
C THR A 434 6.86 13.77 -13.04
N ASP A 435 6.76 12.61 -12.40
CA ASP A 435 7.70 12.10 -11.39
C ASP A 435 9.05 11.73 -11.99
N VAL A 436 9.03 11.10 -13.18
CA VAL A 436 10.27 10.77 -13.91
C VAL A 436 10.94 12.03 -14.43
N SER A 437 10.16 12.96 -15.00
CA SER A 437 10.69 14.25 -15.47
C SER A 437 11.27 15.07 -14.32
N LEU A 438 10.64 15.04 -13.14
CA LEU A 438 11.16 15.65 -11.91
C LEU A 438 12.51 15.03 -11.54
N GLY A 439 12.59 13.70 -11.45
CA GLY A 439 13.84 13.03 -11.10
C GLY A 439 14.97 13.38 -12.07
N VAL A 440 14.72 13.36 -13.38
CA VAL A 440 15.71 13.76 -14.39
C VAL A 440 16.07 15.24 -14.28
N TRP A 441 15.11 16.12 -14.01
CA TRP A 441 15.36 17.54 -13.84
C TRP A 441 16.21 17.81 -12.60
N ILE A 442 15.94 17.14 -11.48
CA ILE A 442 16.73 17.23 -10.23
C ILE A 442 18.19 16.87 -10.52
N ASP A 443 18.43 15.76 -11.20
CA ASP A 443 19.79 15.28 -11.50
C ASP A 443 20.60 16.27 -12.34
N GLY A 444 19.94 16.92 -13.31
CA GLY A 444 20.57 17.84 -14.25
C GLY A 444 20.67 19.30 -13.80
N ASN A 445 19.86 19.75 -12.84
CA ASN A 445 19.73 21.18 -12.51
C ASN A 445 20.08 21.53 -11.06
N LEU A 446 20.02 20.58 -10.12
CA LEU A 446 20.33 20.85 -8.71
C LEU A 446 21.79 20.50 -8.37
N PRO A 447 22.39 21.16 -7.37
CA PRO A 447 23.73 20.80 -6.88
C PRO A 447 23.84 19.30 -6.52
N PRO A 448 25.02 18.67 -6.68
CA PRO A 448 25.21 17.23 -6.40
C PRO A 448 24.96 16.83 -4.94
N ASP A 449 25.17 17.75 -4.01
CA ASP A 449 25.01 17.59 -2.57
C ASP A 449 23.65 18.11 -2.05
N ALA A 450 22.78 18.59 -2.94
CA ALA A 450 21.47 19.11 -2.56
C ALA A 450 20.58 18.03 -1.95
N ILE A 451 19.80 18.43 -0.95
CA ILE A 451 18.77 17.62 -0.30
C ILE A 451 17.40 18.10 -0.77
N VAL A 452 16.57 17.18 -1.28
CA VAL A 452 15.27 17.51 -1.85
C VAL A 452 14.14 16.88 -1.04
N ALA A 453 13.29 17.70 -0.44
CA ALA A 453 12.04 17.24 0.15
C ALA A 453 10.99 16.99 -0.95
N VAL A 454 10.36 15.83 -0.95
CA VAL A 454 9.43 15.41 -2.01
C VAL A 454 8.15 14.83 -1.43
N LYS A 455 7.03 14.98 -2.16
CA LYS A 455 5.79 14.24 -1.86
C LYS A 455 5.81 12.85 -2.49
N ASP A 456 6.02 12.78 -3.80
CA ASP A 456 6.16 11.51 -4.52
C ASP A 456 7.64 11.16 -4.60
N VAL A 457 8.02 10.15 -3.82
CA VAL A 457 9.42 9.89 -3.48
C VAL A 457 10.11 8.93 -4.47
N GLY A 458 9.34 8.09 -5.17
CA GLY A 458 9.86 6.99 -5.97
C GLY A 458 10.83 7.42 -7.06
N ALA A 459 10.32 8.06 -8.10
CA ALA A 459 11.09 8.44 -9.29
C ALA A 459 12.09 9.55 -8.95
N ALA A 460 11.75 10.45 -8.03
CA ALA A 460 12.65 11.49 -7.53
C ALA A 460 13.92 10.89 -6.92
N ALA A 461 13.81 9.88 -6.05
CA ALA A 461 14.96 9.18 -5.49
C ALA A 461 15.72 8.37 -6.56
N TYR A 462 14.97 7.68 -7.42
CA TYR A 462 15.54 6.70 -8.35
C TYR A 462 16.33 7.37 -9.50
N PHE A 463 15.84 8.48 -10.04
CA PHE A 463 16.48 9.20 -11.14
C PHE A 463 17.24 10.46 -10.70
N GLY A 464 16.89 11.08 -9.57
CA GLY A 464 17.45 12.36 -9.14
C GLY A 464 18.88 12.32 -8.64
N ASN A 465 19.39 11.16 -8.19
CA ASN A 465 20.73 10.99 -7.60
C ASN A 465 21.06 12.01 -6.48
N ARG A 466 20.05 12.54 -5.79
CA ARG A 466 20.19 13.43 -4.63
C ARG A 466 19.58 12.74 -3.41
N LYS A 467 19.98 13.15 -2.21
CA LYS A 467 19.30 12.70 -0.98
C LYS A 467 17.89 13.26 -1.01
N VAL A 468 16.89 12.40 -0.84
CA VAL A 468 15.49 12.82 -0.75
C VAL A 468 14.93 12.66 0.66
N ILE A 469 14.09 13.60 1.06
CA ILE A 469 13.30 13.55 2.29
C ILE A 469 11.84 13.40 1.90
N ASP A 470 11.23 12.29 2.29
CA ASP A 470 9.84 11.99 1.95
C ASP A 470 8.88 12.66 2.94
N THR A 471 8.23 13.73 2.48
CA THR A 471 7.31 14.52 3.29
C THR A 471 5.98 13.83 3.58
N ILE A 472 5.62 12.76 2.88
CA ILE A 472 4.47 11.90 3.22
C ILE A 472 4.87 10.85 4.26
N GLY A 473 6.15 10.48 4.30
CA GLY A 473 6.70 9.53 5.26
C GLY A 473 6.52 8.06 4.86
N LEU A 474 6.48 7.73 3.57
CA LEU A 474 6.55 6.35 3.07
C LEU A 474 7.96 5.76 3.24
N ALA A 475 8.99 6.56 3.00
CA ALA A 475 10.38 6.13 3.00
C ALA A 475 11.22 6.72 4.15
N THR A 476 10.89 7.92 4.62
CA THR A 476 11.56 8.58 5.75
C THR A 476 10.79 8.30 7.05
N ASN A 477 11.45 7.68 8.03
CA ASN A 477 10.82 7.34 9.32
C ASN A 477 10.43 8.62 10.09
N GLY A 478 9.34 8.58 10.87
CA GLY A 478 8.87 9.70 11.70
C GLY A 478 8.01 10.74 10.96
N LEU A 479 8.27 10.99 9.67
CA LEU A 479 7.56 12.04 8.93
C LEU A 479 6.08 11.75 8.63
N ALA A 480 5.66 10.49 8.63
CA ALA A 480 4.25 10.16 8.39
C ALA A 480 3.32 10.76 9.44
N GLU A 481 3.70 10.67 10.72
CA GLU A 481 2.92 11.20 11.84
C GLU A 481 2.86 12.73 11.80
N ALA A 482 4.00 13.38 11.55
CA ALA A 482 4.08 14.82 11.40
C ALA A 482 3.24 15.32 10.22
N SER A 483 3.34 14.68 9.06
CA SER A 483 2.53 15.01 7.87
C SER A 483 1.03 14.83 8.11
N ASN A 484 0.63 13.74 8.79
CA ASN A 484 -0.77 13.50 9.14
C ASN A 484 -1.30 14.52 10.16
N ASN A 485 -0.42 15.15 10.93
CA ASN A 485 -0.76 16.24 11.84
C ASN A 485 -0.85 17.61 11.17
N GLY A 486 -0.39 17.77 9.94
CA GLY A 486 -0.46 19.01 9.16
C GLY A 486 0.88 19.70 8.93
N THR A 487 0.83 20.87 8.28
CA THR A 487 2.04 21.57 7.81
C THR A 487 2.92 22.08 8.95
N GLY A 488 2.31 22.44 10.08
CA GLY A 488 3.04 22.91 11.26
C GLY A 488 3.97 21.82 11.80
N ALA A 489 3.40 20.66 12.13
CA ALA A 489 4.16 19.50 12.63
C ALA A 489 5.21 19.01 11.62
N LEU A 490 4.89 18.97 10.33
CA LEU A 490 5.88 18.65 9.29
C LEU A 490 7.05 19.65 9.30
N TYR A 491 6.77 20.95 9.39
CA TYR A 491 7.81 21.98 9.48
C TYR A 491 8.67 21.82 10.75
N GLU A 492 8.05 21.52 11.89
CA GLU A 492 8.74 21.29 13.16
C GLU A 492 9.74 20.12 13.06
N GLU A 493 9.33 19.00 12.47
CA GLU A 493 10.22 17.87 12.24
C GLU A 493 11.37 18.20 11.28
N LEU A 494 11.07 18.93 10.19
CA LEU A 494 12.10 19.31 9.22
C LEU A 494 13.08 20.35 9.78
N ARG A 495 12.64 21.32 10.60
CA ARG A 495 13.53 22.33 11.18
C ARG A 495 14.45 21.76 12.27
N LYS A 496 14.04 20.68 12.95
CA LYS A 496 14.84 19.97 13.96
C LYS A 496 16.05 19.28 13.34
N LEU A 497 16.01 18.97 12.04
CA LEU A 497 17.17 18.45 11.34
C LEU A 497 18.37 19.42 11.48
N PRO A 498 19.59 18.88 11.64
CA PRO A 498 20.81 19.69 11.60
C PRO A 498 20.81 20.61 10.39
N PRO A 499 21.33 21.86 10.46
CA PRO A 499 21.25 22.80 9.35
C PRO A 499 21.75 22.27 8.00
N GLY A 500 22.78 21.42 7.98
CA GLY A 500 23.30 20.78 6.76
C GLY A 500 22.55 19.50 6.31
N GLU A 501 21.50 19.11 7.02
CA GLU A 501 20.62 17.98 6.66
C GLU A 501 19.19 18.42 6.34
N ARG A 502 18.90 19.72 6.45
CA ARG A 502 17.61 20.29 6.05
C ARG A 502 17.47 20.26 4.53
N PRO A 503 16.25 20.14 3.99
CA PRO A 503 16.03 20.25 2.56
C PRO A 503 16.45 21.62 2.02
N ASP A 504 17.21 21.62 0.93
CA ASP A 504 17.54 22.82 0.14
C ASP A 504 16.44 23.15 -0.86
N TYR A 505 15.70 22.12 -1.30
CA TYR A 505 14.63 22.25 -2.28
C TYR A 505 13.42 21.41 -1.89
N PHE A 506 12.24 21.81 -2.38
CA PHE A 506 11.00 21.05 -2.24
C PHE A 506 10.38 20.79 -3.60
N ALA A 507 10.07 19.53 -3.91
CA ALA A 507 9.28 19.12 -5.06
C ALA A 507 7.90 18.66 -4.60
N ILE A 508 6.91 19.52 -4.78
CA ILE A 508 5.59 19.42 -4.14
C ILE A 508 4.45 19.64 -5.12
N TYR A 509 3.28 19.12 -4.75
CA TYR A 509 2.02 19.30 -5.44
C TYR A 509 0.87 19.46 -4.45
N GLU A 510 -0.26 19.94 -4.99
CA GLU A 510 -1.55 20.05 -4.30
C GLU A 510 -2.64 19.49 -5.23
N PRO A 511 -3.72 18.88 -4.71
CA PRO A 511 -4.07 18.71 -3.29
C PRO A 511 -3.44 17.45 -2.64
N GLN A 512 -4.04 16.95 -1.54
CA GLN A 512 -3.73 15.70 -0.83
C GLN A 512 -3.38 14.51 -1.74
N PRO A 513 -2.52 13.56 -1.32
CA PRO A 513 -2.20 13.18 0.07
C PRO A 513 -1.09 14.00 0.76
N GLY A 514 -0.99 13.84 2.09
CA GLY A 514 0.02 14.45 2.96
C GLY A 514 -0.31 15.86 3.43
N ALA A 515 0.57 16.49 4.22
CA ALA A 515 0.36 17.87 4.66
C ALA A 515 0.15 18.83 3.47
N PRO A 516 -0.74 19.84 3.59
CA PRO A 516 -0.77 20.95 2.65
C PRO A 516 0.61 21.65 2.63
N MET A 517 1.09 21.99 1.44
CA MET A 517 2.41 22.60 1.24
C MET A 517 2.32 24.10 1.00
N ARG A 518 1.15 24.61 0.61
CA ARG A 518 0.94 26.06 0.44
C ARG A 518 1.35 26.91 1.66
N PRO A 519 1.09 26.48 2.92
CA PRO A 519 1.51 27.26 4.08
C PRO A 519 3.04 27.43 4.20
N LEU A 520 3.86 26.52 3.65
CA LEU A 520 5.32 26.71 3.60
C LEU A 520 5.73 27.85 2.66
N VAL A 521 5.02 28.01 1.54
CA VAL A 521 5.19 29.15 0.61
C VAL A 521 4.73 30.44 1.26
N ASP A 522 3.53 30.43 1.86
CA ASP A 522 2.95 31.64 2.46
C ASP A 522 3.75 32.10 3.70
N ALA A 523 4.38 31.17 4.43
CA ALA A 523 5.28 31.49 5.53
C ALA A 523 6.71 31.89 5.08
N GLY A 524 7.02 31.78 3.79
CA GLY A 524 8.33 32.11 3.23
C GLY A 524 9.43 31.07 3.52
N VAL A 525 9.06 29.85 3.93
CA VAL A 525 10.00 28.71 3.97
C VAL A 525 10.32 28.23 2.57
N LEU A 526 9.38 28.38 1.63
CA LEU A 526 9.62 28.17 0.21
C LEU A 526 9.62 29.51 -0.52
N GLY A 527 10.47 29.62 -1.54
CA GLY A 527 10.50 30.79 -2.41
C GLY A 527 9.11 31.12 -3.00
N PRO A 528 8.81 32.41 -3.26
CA PRO A 528 7.49 32.84 -3.70
C PRO A 528 7.12 32.33 -5.11
N ASN A 529 8.14 32.01 -5.92
CA ASN A 529 7.99 31.48 -7.27
C ASN A 529 8.68 30.12 -7.37
N PRO A 530 8.07 29.13 -8.04
CA PRO A 530 8.72 27.87 -8.30
C PRO A 530 9.90 28.05 -9.27
N LEU A 531 10.97 27.30 -9.05
CA LEU A 531 12.10 27.16 -9.97
C LEU A 531 11.71 26.41 -11.25
N GLU A 532 10.79 25.45 -11.12
CA GLU A 532 10.29 24.62 -12.22
C GLU A 532 8.83 24.25 -11.99
N VAL A 533 8.06 24.13 -13.07
CA VAL A 533 6.67 23.68 -13.05
C VAL A 533 6.50 22.59 -14.11
N LEU A 534 6.16 21.39 -13.64
CA LEU A 534 5.94 20.20 -14.45
C LEU A 534 4.42 19.96 -14.56
N PRO A 535 3.76 20.45 -15.63
CA PRO A 535 2.33 20.24 -15.81
C PRO A 535 2.03 18.82 -16.26
N VAL A 536 0.93 18.25 -15.76
CA VAL A 536 0.40 16.98 -16.26
C VAL A 536 -0.18 17.19 -17.66
N ARG A 537 0.56 16.75 -18.68
CA ARG A 537 0.14 16.85 -20.08
C ARG A 537 -0.67 15.66 -20.56
N ALA A 538 -0.49 14.51 -19.94
CA ALA A 538 -1.29 13.33 -20.23
C ALA A 538 -2.80 13.62 -20.02
N PRO A 539 -3.66 13.30 -21.00
CA PRO A 539 -5.08 13.54 -20.89
C PRO A 539 -5.68 12.66 -19.79
N ALA A 540 -6.64 13.21 -19.04
CA ALA A 540 -7.43 12.42 -18.11
C ALA A 540 -8.24 11.34 -18.85
N ASP A 541 -8.73 10.35 -18.10
CA ASP A 541 -9.68 9.39 -18.65
C ASP A 541 -11.07 10.00 -18.88
N LEU A 542 -12.00 9.18 -19.39
CA LEU A 542 -13.36 9.63 -19.71
C LEU A 542 -14.17 10.08 -18.48
N THR A 543 -13.71 9.73 -17.28
CA THR A 543 -14.30 10.14 -16.00
C THR A 543 -13.61 11.37 -15.40
N GLY A 544 -12.59 11.91 -16.08
CA GLY A 544 -11.76 13.01 -15.57
C GLY A 544 -10.68 12.55 -14.58
N PHE A 545 -10.48 11.24 -14.42
CA PHE A 545 -9.51 10.68 -13.49
C PHE A 545 -8.10 10.58 -14.12
N ARG A 546 -7.08 10.80 -13.29
CA ARG A 546 -5.67 10.62 -13.58
C ARG A 546 -5.03 9.77 -12.48
N ILE A 547 -3.93 9.11 -12.79
CA ILE A 547 -3.23 8.28 -11.79
C ILE A 547 -2.60 9.12 -10.67
N VAL A 548 -2.28 10.38 -10.96
CA VAL A 548 -1.84 11.37 -9.98
C VAL A 548 -3.01 12.28 -9.58
N PRO A 549 -3.09 12.74 -8.32
CA PRO A 549 -4.19 13.56 -7.84
C PRO A 549 -4.05 15.06 -8.18
N PHE A 550 -2.98 15.47 -8.86
CA PHE A 550 -2.61 16.86 -9.11
C PHE A 550 -2.57 17.19 -10.61
N GLU A 551 -2.47 18.48 -10.92
CA GLU A 551 -2.36 18.98 -12.30
C GLU A 551 -0.96 19.49 -12.65
N GLU A 552 -0.18 19.84 -11.64
CA GLU A 552 1.18 20.34 -11.78
C GLU A 552 2.00 19.94 -10.55
N LEU A 553 3.27 19.65 -10.79
CA LEU A 553 4.28 19.46 -9.76
C LEU A 553 5.25 20.63 -9.83
N LYS A 554 5.64 21.18 -8.68
CA LYS A 554 6.46 22.38 -8.59
C LYS A 554 7.70 22.14 -7.76
N VAL A 555 8.81 22.72 -8.21
CA VAL A 555 10.07 22.75 -7.44
C VAL A 555 10.28 24.13 -6.87
N PHE A 556 10.58 24.22 -5.57
CA PHE A 556 10.88 25.47 -4.86
C PHE A 556 12.24 25.38 -4.17
N GLU A 557 12.92 26.52 -4.05
CA GLU A 557 14.05 26.70 -3.14
C GLU A 557 13.53 26.85 -1.70
N ALA A 558 14.26 26.29 -0.74
CA ALA A 558 13.96 26.37 0.68
C ALA A 558 14.77 27.47 1.37
N HIS A 559 14.12 28.17 2.30
CA HIS A 559 14.63 29.30 3.06
C HIS A 559 14.40 29.03 4.55
N TRP A 560 15.49 28.86 5.30
CA TRP A 560 15.46 28.47 6.72
C TRP A 560 15.91 29.59 7.67
N GLU A 561 16.02 30.84 7.19
CA GLU A 561 16.55 31.97 7.97
C GLU A 561 15.68 32.31 9.18
N LEU A 562 14.37 32.10 9.06
CA LEU A 562 13.41 32.32 10.15
C LEU A 562 13.18 31.06 10.99
N ALA A 563 13.85 29.95 10.70
CA ALA A 563 13.59 28.68 11.38
C ALA A 563 13.75 28.81 12.91
N GLY A 564 12.67 28.54 13.63
CA GLY A 564 12.64 28.58 15.10
C GLY A 564 12.49 29.97 15.72
N THR A 565 12.28 31.05 14.96
CA THR A 565 12.04 32.39 15.54
C THR A 565 10.77 32.45 16.40
N GLY A 566 9.80 31.55 16.16
CA GLY A 566 8.61 31.35 16.99
C GLY A 566 8.90 30.99 18.45
N THR A 567 10.03 30.36 18.75
CA THR A 567 10.33 29.88 20.12
C THR A 567 10.62 31.00 21.13
N ALA A 568 11.01 32.17 20.65
CA ALA A 568 11.36 33.29 21.51
C ALA A 568 10.14 33.82 22.30
N CYS A 569 10.29 33.95 23.62
CA CYS A 569 9.24 34.49 24.48
C CYS A 569 8.95 35.96 24.10
N PRO A 570 7.71 36.29 23.72
CA PRO A 570 7.37 37.64 23.25
C PRO A 570 7.14 38.65 24.38
N VAL A 571 7.20 38.23 25.64
CA VAL A 571 6.93 39.08 26.81
C VAL A 571 8.08 39.01 27.83
N PRO A 572 8.31 40.07 28.61
CA PRO A 572 9.31 40.04 29.67
C PRO A 572 8.86 39.15 30.84
N GLY A 573 9.82 38.45 31.45
CA GLY A 573 9.63 37.63 32.65
C GLY A 573 10.56 36.42 32.68
N ASP A 574 10.57 35.71 33.81
CA ASP A 574 11.33 34.47 33.97
C ASP A 574 10.50 33.29 33.44
N VAL A 575 10.87 32.79 32.25
CA VAL A 575 10.16 31.68 31.59
C VAL A 575 10.54 30.38 32.28
N ARG A 576 9.56 29.76 32.95
CA ARG A 576 9.69 28.46 33.61
C ARG A 576 9.50 27.30 32.67
N ASP A 577 8.63 27.47 31.69
CA ASP A 577 8.31 26.42 30.72
C ASP A 577 7.76 26.99 29.41
N TYR A 578 7.80 26.18 28.34
CA TYR A 578 7.32 26.56 27.01
C TYR A 578 6.73 25.38 26.25
N LEU A 579 5.47 25.55 25.83
CA LEU A 579 4.75 24.64 24.95
C LEU A 579 4.65 25.24 23.54
N ASN A 580 5.13 24.51 22.52
CA ASN A 580 4.84 24.79 21.11
C ASN A 580 3.66 23.90 20.67
N THR A 581 2.52 24.52 20.37
CA THR A 581 1.33 23.81 19.90
C THR A 581 1.44 23.59 18.39
N GLY A 582 2.04 22.48 18.00
CA GLY A 582 2.35 22.15 16.61
C GLY A 582 3.61 21.31 16.50
N ASP A 583 4.47 21.34 17.51
CA ASP A 583 5.60 20.43 17.68
C ASP A 583 5.14 19.21 18.49
N LEU A 584 5.10 18.03 17.86
CA LEU A 584 4.59 16.80 18.48
C LEU A 584 5.35 16.39 19.75
N ASP A 585 6.66 16.61 19.81
CA ASP A 585 7.46 16.30 21.01
C ASP A 585 7.12 17.25 22.15
N SER A 586 6.90 18.54 21.83
CA SER A 586 6.48 19.55 22.80
C SER A 586 5.06 19.28 23.29
N GLU A 587 4.15 18.90 22.39
CA GLU A 587 2.79 18.52 22.76
C GLU A 587 2.78 17.29 23.68
N GLU A 588 3.54 16.24 23.36
CA GLU A 588 3.67 15.04 24.20
C GLU A 588 4.25 15.38 25.58
N SER A 589 5.32 16.19 25.65
CA SER A 589 5.96 16.54 26.94
C SER A 589 5.07 17.38 27.87
N HIS A 590 4.04 18.03 27.34
CA HIS A 590 3.07 18.83 28.09
C HIS A 590 1.71 18.13 28.20
N ASP A 591 1.60 16.84 27.88
CA ASP A 591 0.33 16.11 27.87
C ASP A 591 -0.78 16.87 27.11
N TYR A 592 -0.42 17.54 26.02
CA TYR A 592 -1.31 18.46 25.31
C TYR A 592 -2.45 17.70 24.63
N GLU A 593 -3.68 18.19 24.81
CA GLU A 593 -4.87 17.63 24.19
C GLU A 593 -5.77 18.74 23.66
N ALA A 594 -6.09 18.70 22.36
CA ALA A 594 -7.10 19.55 21.75
C ALA A 594 -8.51 18.98 21.98
N SER A 595 -9.36 19.74 22.68
CA SER A 595 -10.75 19.39 22.98
C SER A 595 -11.70 20.04 21.96
N MET A 596 -11.82 19.42 20.78
CA MET A 596 -12.70 19.89 19.71
C MET A 596 -14.18 19.72 20.08
N GLN A 597 -14.97 20.79 19.93
CA GLN A 597 -16.35 20.85 20.40
C GLN A 597 -17.33 20.04 19.53
N GLN A 598 -16.93 19.66 18.32
CA GLN A 598 -17.67 18.79 17.42
C GLN A 598 -16.80 17.59 16.99
N PRO A 599 -17.30 16.35 17.14
CA PRO A 599 -16.61 15.17 16.62
C PRO A 599 -16.35 15.28 15.12
N GLY A 600 -15.15 14.88 14.67
CA GLY A 600 -14.74 14.94 13.27
C GLY A 600 -13.98 16.20 12.88
N LEU A 601 -14.04 17.28 13.68
CA LEU A 601 -13.14 18.42 13.49
C LEU A 601 -11.73 18.03 13.91
N GLN A 602 -10.77 18.22 13.01
CA GLN A 602 -9.37 17.85 13.25
C GLN A 602 -8.58 19.09 13.69
N PRO A 603 -7.83 19.02 14.81
CA PRO A 603 -6.94 20.07 15.23
C PRO A 603 -5.65 20.03 14.38
N ASN A 604 -5.77 20.21 13.06
CA ASN A 604 -4.61 20.18 12.19
C ASN A 604 -3.66 21.31 12.58
N SER A 605 -2.36 20.99 12.60
CA SER A 605 -1.31 21.98 12.71
C SER A 605 -1.16 22.74 11.39
N LEU A 606 -0.91 24.04 11.48
CA LEU A 606 -0.58 24.90 10.36
C LEU A 606 0.71 25.65 10.64
N LEU A 607 1.31 26.17 9.60
CA LEU A 607 2.47 27.04 9.67
C LEU A 607 2.07 28.45 9.26
N ARG A 608 2.53 29.45 10.00
CA ARG A 608 2.23 30.83 9.65
C ARG A 608 3.41 31.74 9.99
N ARG A 609 3.53 32.81 9.20
CA ARG A 609 4.46 33.91 9.42
C ARG A 609 3.70 35.21 9.71
N GLN A 610 4.24 36.02 10.61
CA GLN A 610 3.89 37.42 10.80
C GLN A 610 5.18 38.17 11.10
N ASP A 611 5.44 39.23 10.33
CA ASP A 611 6.71 39.97 10.39
C ASP A 611 7.92 39.02 10.22
N ASP A 612 8.85 39.02 11.17
CA ASP A 612 10.05 38.16 11.18
C ASP A 612 9.88 36.91 12.06
N VAL A 613 8.65 36.59 12.44
CA VAL A 613 8.33 35.43 13.27
C VAL A 613 7.56 34.40 12.45
N ILE A 614 8.06 33.17 12.43
CA ILE A 614 7.37 32.00 11.89
C ILE A 614 7.10 31.03 13.02
N ASP A 615 5.89 30.48 13.06
CA ASP A 615 5.49 29.55 14.11
C ASP A 615 4.48 28.52 13.63
N SER A 616 4.52 27.35 14.25
CA SER A 616 3.53 26.28 14.07
C SER A 616 2.40 26.45 15.07
N GLY A 617 1.16 26.15 14.66
CA GLY A 617 -0.02 26.34 15.50
C GLY A 617 -1.09 25.28 15.28
N ARG A 618 -1.90 24.97 16.29
CA ARG A 618 -3.07 24.07 16.19
C ARG A 618 -4.35 24.87 15.99
N VAL A 619 -5.17 24.48 15.02
CA VAL A 619 -6.50 25.08 14.83
C VAL A 619 -7.49 24.47 15.82
N ILE A 620 -7.99 25.28 16.74
CA ILE A 620 -8.90 24.87 17.81
C ILE A 620 -10.29 25.42 17.55
N VAL A 621 -11.28 24.52 17.61
CA VAL A 621 -12.70 24.87 17.65
C VAL A 621 -13.29 24.24 18.91
N GLY A 622 -13.33 25.00 20.00
CA GLY A 622 -13.68 24.51 21.33
C GLY A 622 -12.65 24.92 22.37
N GLY A 623 -11.82 23.98 22.79
CA GLY A 623 -10.86 24.15 23.87
C GLY A 623 -9.62 23.28 23.70
N GLU A 624 -8.69 23.41 24.63
CA GLU A 624 -7.47 22.61 24.70
C GLU A 624 -6.99 22.52 26.14
N SER A 625 -6.12 21.57 26.44
CA SER A 625 -5.54 21.40 27.77
C SER A 625 -4.10 20.94 27.69
N PHE A 626 -3.29 21.33 28.68
CA PHE A 626 -1.86 21.07 28.72
C PHE A 626 -1.32 21.20 30.14
N THR A 627 -0.18 20.59 30.41
CA THR A 627 0.51 20.57 31.70
C THR A 627 1.71 21.50 31.63
N ALA A 628 1.75 22.52 32.48
CA ALA A 628 2.93 23.38 32.67
C ALA A 628 3.85 22.77 33.74
N HIS A 629 5.16 22.86 33.55
CA HIS A 629 6.18 22.30 34.43
C HIS A 629 7.09 23.38 35.05
N ASN A 630 7.99 22.95 35.93
CA ASN A 630 9.03 23.77 36.57
C ASN A 630 8.51 25.02 37.31
N LEU A 631 7.27 24.96 37.78
CA LEU A 631 6.63 26.04 38.53
C LEU A 631 7.11 26.07 39.99
N GLU A 632 7.01 27.24 40.60
CA GLU A 632 7.18 27.47 42.03
C GLU A 632 5.79 27.58 42.68
N PRO A 633 5.44 26.65 43.60
CA PRO A 633 4.18 26.70 44.33
C PRO A 633 3.98 28.00 45.10
N GLY A 634 2.75 28.52 45.13
CA GLY A 634 2.40 29.73 45.86
C GLY A 634 2.87 31.04 45.20
N LYS A 635 3.36 30.98 43.95
CA LYS A 635 3.60 32.17 43.12
C LYS A 635 2.56 32.28 42.01
N GLU A 636 2.23 33.52 41.65
CA GLU A 636 1.36 33.79 40.50
C GLU A 636 2.01 33.26 39.23
N LEU A 637 1.21 32.69 38.34
CA LEU A 637 1.68 32.20 37.03
C LEU A 637 1.06 33.08 35.95
N LYS A 638 1.88 33.75 35.15
CA LYS A 638 1.43 34.41 33.93
C LYS A 638 1.61 33.47 32.75
N ILE A 639 0.50 33.09 32.13
CA ILE A 639 0.48 32.33 30.89
C ILE A 639 0.40 33.33 29.75
N ALA A 640 1.43 33.40 28.91
CA ALA A 640 1.41 34.20 27.68
C ALA A 640 1.20 33.27 26.49
N GLY A 641 0.20 33.53 25.65
CA GLY A 641 -0.11 32.75 24.46
C GLY A 641 0.07 33.59 23.21
N ARG A 642 0.75 33.03 22.19
CA ARG A 642 0.67 33.57 20.82
C ARG A 642 -0.55 32.96 20.16
N ILE A 643 -1.57 33.79 19.89
CA ILE A 643 -2.90 33.33 19.52
C ILE A 643 -3.42 34.14 18.34
N LEU A 644 -3.99 33.44 17.36
CA LEU A 644 -4.82 34.03 16.31
C LEU A 644 -6.27 33.64 16.57
N ALA A 645 -7.15 34.59 16.88
CA ALA A 645 -8.56 34.31 17.19
C ALA A 645 -9.51 34.89 16.12
N PRO A 646 -9.72 34.19 14.98
CA PRO A 646 -10.57 34.67 13.90
C PRO A 646 -12.07 34.48 14.20
N GLY A 647 -12.42 33.65 15.20
CA GLY A 647 -13.79 33.34 15.59
C GLY A 647 -14.60 34.51 16.15
N GLU A 648 -15.92 34.37 16.15
CA GLU A 648 -16.83 35.32 16.82
C GLU A 648 -16.71 35.22 18.35
N GLU A 649 -16.80 34.00 18.89
CA GLU A 649 -16.55 33.71 20.29
C GLU A 649 -15.05 33.57 20.51
N ARG A 650 -14.53 34.27 21.52
CA ARG A 650 -13.09 34.42 21.79
C ARG A 650 -12.77 34.33 23.28
N SER A 651 -13.77 33.95 24.08
CA SER A 651 -13.62 33.79 25.52
C SER A 651 -13.53 32.31 25.85
N VAL A 652 -12.53 31.94 26.65
CA VAL A 652 -12.38 30.60 27.21
C VAL A 652 -12.34 30.70 28.73
N ARG A 653 -12.93 29.74 29.42
CA ARG A 653 -12.75 29.56 30.86
C ARG A 653 -11.40 28.89 31.07
N VAL A 654 -10.65 29.37 32.04
CA VAL A 654 -9.36 28.81 32.42
C VAL A 654 -9.56 28.02 33.71
N LEU A 655 -9.26 26.73 33.66
CA LEU A 655 -9.23 25.86 34.83
C LEU A 655 -7.77 25.46 35.09
N VAL A 656 -7.39 25.43 36.36
CA VAL A 656 -6.07 24.97 36.82
C VAL A 656 -6.29 23.85 37.82
N ASP A 657 -5.79 22.66 37.51
CA ASP A 657 -6.02 21.42 38.26
C ASP A 657 -7.52 21.17 38.55
N GLY A 658 -8.38 21.50 37.58
CA GLY A 658 -9.84 21.36 37.66
C GLY A 658 -10.56 22.49 38.41
N ARG A 659 -9.85 23.46 38.98
CA ARG A 659 -10.44 24.66 39.61
C ARG A 659 -10.54 25.79 38.59
N GLU A 660 -11.75 26.30 38.34
CA GLU A 660 -11.94 27.50 37.51
C GLU A 660 -11.31 28.72 38.19
N VAL A 661 -10.38 29.37 37.49
CA VAL A 661 -9.64 30.55 37.98
C VAL A 661 -10.02 31.85 37.26
N GLY A 662 -10.76 31.76 36.15
CA GLY A 662 -11.32 32.93 35.47
C GLY A 662 -11.67 32.68 34.01
N VAL A 663 -11.91 33.77 33.28
CA VAL A 663 -12.19 33.77 31.84
C VAL A 663 -11.09 34.56 31.13
N TRP A 664 -10.46 33.95 30.13
CA TRP A 664 -9.48 34.57 29.26
C TRP A 664 -10.12 35.00 27.95
N ASN A 665 -10.00 36.29 27.62
CA ASN A 665 -10.33 36.81 26.30
C ASN A 665 -9.09 36.70 25.39
N LEU A 666 -9.19 35.91 24.33
CA LEU A 666 -8.09 35.58 23.41
C LEU A 666 -7.80 36.69 22.38
N GLY A 667 -8.15 37.94 22.71
CA GLY A 667 -7.78 39.11 21.91
C GLY A 667 -8.83 39.57 20.87
N PRO A 668 -8.53 40.63 20.12
CA PRO A 668 -9.42 41.19 19.10
C PRO A 668 -9.54 40.29 17.87
N LYS A 669 -10.72 40.23 17.25
CA LYS A 669 -10.94 39.53 15.97
C LYS A 669 -10.09 40.19 14.87
N ARG A 670 -8.97 39.56 14.52
CA ARG A 670 -8.01 40.04 13.51
C ARG A 670 -7.52 38.88 12.67
N GLY A 671 -7.04 39.20 11.47
CA GLY A 671 -6.34 38.25 10.60
C GLY A 671 -4.87 38.08 10.95
N GLU A 672 -4.44 38.46 12.16
CA GLU A 672 -3.07 38.48 12.65
C GLU A 672 -3.05 37.87 14.06
N TRP A 673 -1.98 37.18 14.42
CA TRP A 673 -1.82 36.73 15.81
C TRP A 673 -1.49 37.92 16.72
N SER A 674 -1.92 37.82 17.96
CA SER A 674 -1.50 38.68 19.06
C SER A 674 -0.92 37.85 20.20
N VAL A 675 -0.24 38.53 21.10
CA VAL A 675 0.28 37.92 22.33
C VAL A 675 -0.65 38.32 23.45
N GLU A 676 -1.45 37.38 23.91
CA GLU A 676 -2.39 37.57 25.00
C GLU A 676 -1.82 36.93 26.26
N SER A 677 -2.24 37.41 27.44
CA SER A 677 -1.80 36.78 28.69
C SER A 677 -2.91 36.67 29.72
N PHE A 678 -2.87 35.60 30.49
CA PHE A 678 -3.75 35.35 31.62
C PHE A 678 -2.93 35.10 32.88
N THR A 679 -3.30 35.76 33.98
CA THR A 679 -2.64 35.57 35.28
C THR A 679 -3.44 34.58 36.11
N VAL A 680 -2.84 33.44 36.42
CA VAL A 680 -3.34 32.46 37.37
C VAL A 680 -2.96 32.90 38.79
N PRO A 681 -3.93 32.99 39.72
CA PRO A 681 -3.66 33.33 41.12
C PRO A 681 -2.67 32.37 41.79
N ALA A 682 -1.83 32.91 42.67
CA ALA A 682 -0.83 32.14 43.42
C ALA A 682 -1.41 30.95 44.21
N ASP A 683 -2.62 31.08 44.74
CA ASP A 683 -3.30 30.03 45.51
C ASP A 683 -3.80 28.87 44.65
N ALA A 684 -3.83 29.03 43.33
CA ALA A 684 -4.14 27.96 42.38
C ALA A 684 -2.89 27.16 41.95
N ILE A 685 -1.67 27.69 42.13
CA ILE A 685 -0.42 26.98 41.83
C ILE A 685 0.08 26.26 43.08
N THR A 686 -0.32 25.00 43.24
CA THR A 686 -0.05 24.21 44.45
C THR A 686 1.13 23.24 44.33
N SER A 687 1.62 23.03 43.11
CA SER A 687 2.70 22.09 42.77
C SER A 687 3.66 22.71 41.75
N SER A 688 4.79 22.04 41.50
CA SER A 688 5.73 22.41 40.43
C SER A 688 5.22 22.08 39.02
N THR A 689 4.05 21.46 38.95
CA THR A 689 3.33 21.17 37.71
C THR A 689 1.88 21.63 37.87
N ALA A 690 1.26 22.16 36.83
CA ALA A 690 -0.14 22.56 36.84
C ALA A 690 -0.83 22.19 35.53
N ARG A 691 -1.96 21.49 35.60
CA ARG A 691 -2.80 21.19 34.43
C ARG A 691 -3.69 22.39 34.13
N VAL A 692 -3.46 23.03 32.99
CA VAL A 692 -4.28 24.13 32.47
C VAL A 692 -5.28 23.60 31.46
N GLU A 693 -6.54 23.98 31.58
CA GLU A 693 -7.59 23.69 30.62
C GLU A 693 -8.26 24.99 30.17
N LEU A 694 -8.29 25.19 28.85
CA LEU A 694 -9.02 26.27 28.18
C LEU A 694 -10.33 25.68 27.65
N ALA A 695 -11.44 25.92 28.36
CA ALA A 695 -12.74 25.35 28.02
C ALA A 695 -13.69 26.42 27.46
N PRO A 696 -14.66 26.05 26.60
CA PRO A 696 -15.71 26.99 26.18
C PRO A 696 -16.47 27.57 27.37
N VAL A 697 -16.76 28.88 27.31
CA VAL A 697 -17.65 29.56 28.29
C VAL A 697 -19.07 29.02 28.20
N ARG A 698 -19.51 28.65 26.99
CA ARG A 698 -20.82 28.07 26.70
C ARG A 698 -20.63 26.71 26.01
N PRO A 699 -20.40 25.63 26.78
CA PRO A 699 -20.23 24.31 26.19
C PRO A 699 -21.47 23.94 25.34
N LEU A 700 -21.25 23.21 24.25
CA LEU A 700 -22.26 22.71 23.31
C LEU A 700 -22.99 23.75 22.44
N LEU A 701 -22.90 25.05 22.72
CA LEU A 701 -23.60 26.11 21.97
C LEU A 701 -22.67 26.91 21.06
N SER A 702 -23.05 27.00 19.79
CA SER A 702 -22.39 27.89 18.81
C SER A 702 -22.77 29.37 19.06
N PRO A 703 -21.87 30.34 18.78
CA PRO A 703 -20.50 30.17 18.28
C PRO A 703 -19.56 29.56 19.33
N TYR A 704 -18.72 28.63 18.89
CA TYR A 704 -17.64 28.07 19.70
C TYR A 704 -16.42 28.98 19.68
N PRO A 705 -15.58 28.98 20.73
CA PRO A 705 -14.26 29.59 20.63
C PRO A 705 -13.52 28.98 19.45
N GLU A 706 -13.07 29.83 18.52
CA GLU A 706 -12.31 29.43 17.34
C GLU A 706 -11.03 30.27 17.28
N TYR A 707 -9.90 29.60 17.41
CA TYR A 707 -8.59 30.21 17.48
C TYR A 707 -7.49 29.25 17.03
N THR A 708 -6.32 29.78 16.74
CA THR A 708 -5.09 29.01 16.55
C THR A 708 -4.16 29.36 17.69
N SER A 709 -3.84 28.36 18.53
CA SER A 709 -2.76 28.43 19.50
C SER A 709 -1.45 28.14 18.76
N PHE A 710 -0.43 28.98 18.93
CA PHE A 710 0.92 28.75 18.38
C PHE A 710 1.92 28.31 19.45
N GLY A 711 1.83 28.91 20.64
CA GLY A 711 2.59 28.44 21.78
C GLY A 711 2.23 29.19 23.05
N TYR A 712 2.60 28.59 24.18
CA TYR A 712 2.35 29.08 25.53
C TYR A 712 3.65 29.17 26.32
N TRP A 713 3.95 30.35 26.87
CA TRP A 713 5.06 30.60 27.78
C TRP A 713 4.54 30.77 29.21
N PHE A 714 5.12 30.02 30.14
CA PHE A 714 4.74 30.00 31.55
C PHE A 714 5.75 30.80 32.37
N ILE A 715 5.31 31.89 33.01
CA ILE A 715 6.18 32.92 33.57
C ILE A 715 5.86 33.16 35.05
N GLN A 716 6.89 33.25 35.90
CA GLN A 716 6.78 33.53 37.35
C GLN A 716 7.78 34.55 37.88
#